data_AF-A0A2M8Z8T6-F1
#
_entry.id   AF-A0A2M8Z8T6-F1
#
_cell.length_a   1.000
_cell.length_b   1.000
_cell.length_c   1.000
_cell.angle_alpha   90.00
_cell.angle_beta   90.00
_cell.angle_gamma   90.00
#
_symmetry.space_group_name_H-M   'P 1'
#
loop_
_entity.id
_entity.type
_entity.pdbx_description
1 polymer ?
#
loop_
_entity_poly.entity_id
_entity_poly.type
_entity_poly.pdbx_seq_one_letter_code
_entity_poly.pdbx_strand_id
1 'polypeptide(L)'
;MNKRKCFTLLSVALAVMSVSIPSYGAWIQKDNHWAYEVDQIYEKNTWRLIDGEWYYFDDTGYMVTGWRLIDGKWYFLNPVSDGTKGKMLTGWQWIDGCCYYLSDLSENNHPKGALYINEKTPDGYTVDSVGAWTDEDGTVRYVPGKGIQTVIVKEAASENKLSRSGSGGGGSGSRGRSTKTDKDTKSDRGPKDLIPGAGEAEAVPGLPAMEEPSVETNEPEKEINQYSYTVRYMDVKEKTILQVVAGTGTEGELIAITQPVIYGYKPCEGQKERFKLTNDHMLLNVYYEKEGVASPSEARRVDWNLYFIEKGNHSNEILKVQKGQTEEDRLLVVDFPEIILGADRYYYHSLVSSPWSVIVNGNGTQKYYIEYEKGNYLQEEEDQDREAKAKLEKWLGIAKDADIMLSGQEPSNQQLITKNIEESNERLLNLVSMADGTVRKEIYLIAKGHVPSTVIISQIFQNIKNLSELVMDEFNIVNEKYTIVRVGFEKTYDESICSHDYQLTDKVNTTCTENGYETVRCRKCGKEETVMLPATGHIDFSHDGICEVCYRPAIEIPKNMHYSIGDVQARTIGNKVYLFRCIDEDYEDAMGNFQRTALFLCDSVIRSDILEKTRQAIDGLSNKLSFGSNNNYKYSEIREWLLNHAEADFVYETYIGITRSYIGATWKGSYEQFNDNNLMAMKEMFQLLQDKVFILSLDEALKYRDVLWRFNGSEINNPLTQASAYSKGYYLRTPQDGGLNDFPYGDGIYVVSLVDGNIQPVSVNETSFGIRPAMAIPQG
;
A
#
# COMPACT_ATOMS: atom_id res chain seq x y z
N MET A 1 68.11 14.57 -34.85
CA MET A 1 68.32 13.12 -35.13
C MET A 1 67.01 12.39 -34.79
N ASN A 2 66.53 11.33 -35.47
CA ASN A 2 67.11 9.99 -35.73
C ASN A 2 67.52 9.26 -34.41
N LYS A 3 67.12 8.01 -34.11
CA LYS A 3 66.31 7.02 -34.86
C LYS A 3 65.91 5.82 -33.96
N ARG A 4 65.03 4.92 -34.46
CA ARG A 4 64.59 3.60 -33.89
C ARG A 4 63.57 3.74 -32.73
N LYS A 5 62.42 3.03 -32.64
CA LYS A 5 61.88 1.73 -33.15
C LYS A 5 62.54 0.45 -32.60
N CYS A 6 61.81 -0.31 -31.78
CA CYS A 6 61.30 -1.63 -32.19
C CYS A 6 60.11 -2.14 -31.34
N PHE A 7 59.38 -3.11 -31.91
CA PHE A 7 58.36 -3.99 -31.31
C PHE A 7 59.08 -5.15 -30.56
N THR A 8 58.51 -6.03 -29.72
CA THR A 8 57.22 -6.18 -28.99
C THR A 8 57.41 -7.33 -28.00
N LEU A 9 56.66 -7.40 -26.90
CA LEU A 9 56.16 -8.69 -26.41
C LEU A 9 54.90 -8.50 -25.55
N LEU A 10 53.88 -9.32 -25.80
CA LEU A 10 52.64 -9.32 -25.05
C LEU A 10 52.83 -10.21 -23.81
N SER A 11 52.62 -9.67 -22.61
CA SER A 11 52.54 -10.46 -21.37
C SER A 11 51.26 -10.09 -20.63
N VAL A 12 50.31 -11.02 -20.59
CA VAL A 12 49.04 -10.85 -19.88
C VAL A 12 49.28 -11.07 -18.39
N ALA A 13 49.73 -10.01 -17.72
CA ALA A 13 49.69 -9.94 -16.27
C ALA A 13 48.24 -9.65 -15.86
N LEU A 14 47.50 -10.68 -15.42
CA LEU A 14 46.33 -10.46 -14.58
C LEU A 14 46.84 -9.93 -13.22
N ALA A 15 47.09 -8.63 -13.16
CA ALA A 15 47.17 -7.92 -11.91
C ALA A 15 45.78 -7.98 -11.27
N VAL A 16 45.55 -8.97 -10.40
CA VAL A 16 44.45 -8.94 -9.46
C VAL A 16 44.72 -7.76 -8.54
N MET A 17 44.24 -6.58 -8.94
CA MET A 17 44.15 -5.44 -8.05
C MET A 17 43.14 -5.85 -6.99
N SER A 18 43.65 -6.24 -5.83
CA SER A 18 42.87 -6.36 -4.61
C SER A 18 42.38 -4.97 -4.25
N VAL A 19 41.28 -4.56 -4.87
CA VAL A 19 40.46 -3.44 -4.39
C VAL A 19 40.14 -3.79 -2.96
N SER A 20 40.67 -3.01 -2.03
CA SER A 20 40.29 -3.08 -0.62
C SER A 20 38.82 -2.66 -0.55
N ILE A 21 37.93 -3.66 -0.61
CA ILE A 21 36.50 -3.45 -0.37
C ILE A 21 36.42 -2.81 1.02
N PRO A 22 35.82 -1.61 1.16
CA PRO A 22 35.62 -1.03 2.49
C PRO A 22 34.76 -2.00 3.30
N SER A 23 35.31 -2.48 4.42
CA SER A 23 34.64 -3.46 5.27
C SER A 23 33.47 -2.79 5.99
N TYR A 24 32.28 -2.93 5.42
CA TYR A 24 31.03 -2.56 6.09
C TYR A 24 30.73 -3.63 7.14
N GLY A 25 30.98 -3.30 8.40
CA GLY A 25 30.69 -4.19 9.52
C GLY A 25 29.19 -4.40 9.70
N ALA A 26 28.80 -5.62 10.07
CA ALA A 26 27.41 -6.04 10.18
C ALA A 26 27.01 -6.33 11.63
N TRP A 27 25.81 -5.91 12.01
CA TRP A 27 25.16 -6.31 13.26
C TRP A 27 24.61 -7.74 13.15
N ILE A 28 25.06 -8.63 14.04
CA ILE A 28 24.67 -10.05 14.06
C ILE A 28 24.02 -10.37 15.41
N GLN A 29 22.75 -10.80 15.39
CA GLN A 29 22.06 -11.24 16.60
C GLN A 29 22.31 -12.74 16.86
N LYS A 30 22.69 -13.10 18.09
CA LYS A 30 22.92 -14.49 18.54
C LYS A 30 22.35 -14.65 19.94
N ASP A 31 21.50 -15.65 20.15
CA ASP A 31 20.91 -15.98 21.46
C ASP A 31 20.36 -14.75 22.23
N ASN A 32 19.63 -13.88 21.51
CA ASN A 32 19.08 -12.59 21.95
C ASN A 32 20.10 -11.50 22.34
N HIS A 33 21.40 -11.73 22.15
CA HIS A 33 22.47 -10.75 22.28
C HIS A 33 22.88 -10.23 20.88
N TRP A 34 23.49 -9.05 20.84
CA TRP A 34 23.99 -8.44 19.60
C TRP A 34 25.52 -8.44 19.58
N ALA A 35 26.11 -8.79 18.44
CA ALA A 35 27.53 -8.68 18.16
C ALA A 35 27.73 -7.84 16.89
N TYR A 36 28.94 -7.30 16.68
CA TYR A 36 29.32 -6.61 15.45
C TYR A 36 30.49 -7.33 14.78
N GLU A 37 30.34 -7.62 13.49
CA GLU A 37 31.27 -8.43 12.70
C GLU A 37 31.92 -7.58 11.60
N VAL A 38 33.24 -7.51 11.58
CA VAL A 38 34.05 -6.78 10.59
C VAL A 38 35.06 -7.77 10.02
N ASP A 39 35.12 -7.93 8.69
CA ASP A 39 36.00 -8.90 8.01
C ASP A 39 35.97 -10.33 8.60
N GLN A 40 34.79 -10.82 8.98
CA GLN A 40 34.56 -12.13 9.65
C GLN A 40 35.15 -12.24 11.07
N ILE A 41 35.51 -11.12 11.70
CA ILE A 41 36.01 -11.02 13.07
C ILE A 41 35.00 -10.26 13.93
N TYR A 42 34.70 -10.76 15.13
CA TYR A 42 33.82 -10.07 16.09
C TYR A 42 34.60 -9.08 16.95
N GLU A 43 34.08 -7.86 17.08
CA GLU A 43 34.59 -6.85 18.01
C GLU A 43 34.49 -7.35 19.45
N LYS A 44 35.57 -7.19 20.23
CA LYS A 44 35.73 -7.75 21.58
C LYS A 44 36.56 -6.84 22.50
N ASN A 45 36.14 -6.70 23.75
CA ASN A 45 36.74 -5.84 24.79
C ASN A 45 37.06 -4.41 24.31
N THR A 46 36.22 -3.84 23.44
CA THR A 46 36.56 -2.64 22.68
C THR A 46 35.37 -1.72 22.44
N TRP A 47 35.68 -0.43 22.28
CA TRP A 47 34.76 0.59 21.80
C TRP A 47 34.73 0.60 20.27
N ARG A 48 33.54 0.70 19.69
CA ARG A 48 33.34 0.87 18.25
C ARG A 48 32.40 2.03 17.96
N LEU A 49 32.82 2.92 17.06
CA LEU A 49 31.95 3.92 16.46
C LEU A 49 31.23 3.28 15.28
N ILE A 50 29.90 3.25 15.31
CA ILE A 50 29.03 2.64 14.28
C ILE A 50 27.91 3.64 14.00
N ASP A 51 27.75 4.04 12.74
CA ASP A 51 26.73 5.01 12.28
C ASP A 51 26.71 6.34 13.07
N GLY A 52 27.89 6.79 13.50
CA GLY A 52 28.09 8.02 14.30
C GLY A 52 28.00 7.84 15.82
N GLU A 53 27.66 6.64 16.29
CA GLU A 53 27.31 6.34 17.68
C GLU A 53 28.32 5.37 18.32
N TRP A 54 28.63 5.54 19.60
CA TRP A 54 29.58 4.68 20.31
C TRP A 54 28.89 3.48 20.97
N TYR A 55 29.44 2.29 20.75
CA TYR A 55 29.03 1.03 21.38
C TYR A 55 30.24 0.36 22.02
N TYR A 56 30.03 -0.47 23.04
CA TYR A 56 31.08 -1.27 23.67
C TYR A 56 30.76 -2.77 23.61
N PHE A 57 31.76 -3.58 23.25
CA PHE A 57 31.65 -5.04 23.16
C PHE A 57 32.51 -5.70 24.23
N ASP A 58 31.98 -6.72 24.91
CA ASP A 58 32.68 -7.46 25.96
C ASP A 58 33.67 -8.52 25.44
N ASP A 59 34.21 -9.34 26.34
CA ASP A 59 35.17 -10.40 26.01
C ASP A 59 34.53 -11.55 25.20
N THR A 60 33.24 -11.81 25.41
CA THR A 60 32.46 -12.75 24.61
C THR A 60 32.16 -12.21 23.20
N GLY A 61 32.18 -10.89 23.03
CA GLY A 61 31.91 -10.16 21.79
C GLY A 61 30.47 -9.67 21.68
N TYR A 62 29.76 -9.58 22.81
CA TYR A 62 28.40 -9.05 22.86
C TYR A 62 28.38 -7.57 23.27
N MET A 63 27.45 -6.85 22.67
CA MET A 63 27.15 -5.44 22.92
C MET A 63 26.62 -5.24 24.35
N VAL A 64 27.31 -4.40 25.11
CA VAL A 64 26.99 -4.12 26.52
C VAL A 64 25.84 -3.10 26.62
N THR A 65 25.01 -3.25 27.65
CA THR A 65 23.98 -2.28 28.06
C THR A 65 24.01 -2.05 29.58
N GLY A 66 23.39 -0.95 30.03
CA GLY A 66 23.39 -0.48 31.42
C GLY A 66 24.67 0.25 31.81
N TRP A 67 24.86 0.41 33.13
CA TRP A 67 26.09 0.93 33.72
C TRP A 67 27.26 -0.04 33.50
N ARG A 68 28.39 0.45 32.97
CA ARG A 68 29.62 -0.33 32.82
C ARG A 68 30.85 0.46 33.26
N LEU A 69 31.68 -0.18 34.09
CA LEU A 69 33.01 0.30 34.43
C LEU A 69 34.00 -0.16 33.35
N ILE A 70 34.65 0.77 32.66
CA ILE A 70 35.62 0.53 31.58
C ILE A 70 36.84 1.41 31.86
N ASP A 71 38.03 0.82 31.90
CA ASP A 71 39.31 1.49 32.18
C ASP A 71 39.30 2.42 33.42
N GLY A 72 38.51 2.05 34.43
CA GLY A 72 38.38 2.80 35.70
C GLY A 72 37.39 3.97 35.67
N LYS A 73 36.69 4.21 34.55
CA LYS A 73 35.60 5.20 34.43
C LYS A 73 34.25 4.50 34.23
N TRP A 74 33.18 5.07 34.79
CA TRP A 74 31.82 4.58 34.56
C TRP A 74 31.23 5.21 33.30
N TYR A 75 30.56 4.38 32.49
CA TYR A 75 29.82 4.76 31.31
C TYR A 75 28.41 4.19 31.38
N PHE A 76 27.47 4.75 30.62
CA PHE A 76 26.13 4.21 30.48
C PHE A 76 25.81 3.90 29.01
N LEU A 77 25.50 2.63 28.73
CA LEU A 77 25.13 2.14 27.41
C LEU A 77 23.61 1.86 27.41
N ASN A 78 22.83 2.44 26.51
CA ASN A 78 21.38 2.47 26.66
C ASN A 78 20.74 1.05 26.64
N PRO A 79 20.00 0.61 27.69
CA PRO A 79 19.29 -0.67 27.69
C PRO A 79 17.98 -0.67 26.88
N VAL A 80 17.41 0.51 26.57
CA VAL A 80 16.11 0.63 25.89
C VAL A 80 16.18 0.03 24.48
N SER A 81 15.11 -0.67 24.06
CA SER A 81 15.08 -1.46 22.83
C SER A 81 14.19 -0.82 21.76
N ASP A 82 14.50 0.43 21.43
CA ASP A 82 13.75 1.35 20.54
C ASP A 82 14.52 1.75 19.26
N GLY A 83 15.67 1.12 19.01
CA GLY A 83 16.64 1.52 17.97
C GLY A 83 17.85 2.29 18.50
N THR A 84 17.88 2.64 19.78
CA THR A 84 19.03 3.28 20.46
C THR A 84 19.80 2.34 21.40
N LYS A 85 19.45 1.05 21.42
CA LYS A 85 20.03 0.04 22.30
C LYS A 85 21.55 -0.07 22.16
N GLY A 86 22.28 -0.04 23.27
CA GLY A 86 23.73 -0.16 23.34
C GLY A 86 24.50 1.14 23.05
N LYS A 87 23.84 2.20 22.60
CA LYS A 87 24.48 3.51 22.39
C LYS A 87 24.98 4.08 23.72
N MET A 88 26.21 4.55 23.74
CA MET A 88 26.80 5.29 24.86
C MET A 88 26.14 6.66 24.99
N LEU A 89 25.63 6.96 26.18
CA LEU A 89 25.00 8.27 26.45
C LEU A 89 26.00 9.32 26.92
N THR A 90 25.66 10.59 26.69
CA THR A 90 26.42 11.77 27.08
C THR A 90 25.49 12.89 27.55
N GLY A 91 26.04 13.93 28.20
CA GLY A 91 25.29 15.00 28.84
C GLY A 91 24.61 14.56 30.14
N TRP A 92 23.64 15.36 30.60
CA TRP A 92 22.78 15.01 31.73
C TRP A 92 21.80 13.89 31.37
N GLN A 93 21.78 12.83 32.17
CA GLN A 93 20.93 11.66 32.00
C GLN A 93 20.21 11.33 33.31
N TRP A 94 18.88 11.23 33.24
CA TRP A 94 18.10 10.66 34.35
C TRP A 94 18.10 9.14 34.24
N ILE A 95 18.53 8.45 35.30
CA ILE A 95 18.68 7.00 35.36
C ILE A 95 18.18 6.52 36.74
N ASP A 96 17.26 5.56 36.76
CA ASP A 96 16.59 5.01 37.96
C ASP A 96 16.02 6.06 38.94
N GLY A 97 15.70 7.27 38.45
CA GLY A 97 15.17 8.39 39.22
C GLY A 97 16.20 9.39 39.76
N CYS A 98 17.50 9.18 39.57
CA CYS A 98 18.56 10.17 39.85
C CYS A 98 19.06 10.82 38.55
N CYS A 99 19.63 12.02 38.62
CA CYS A 99 20.29 12.67 37.48
C CYS A 99 21.81 12.52 37.57
N TYR A 100 22.47 12.18 36.46
CA TYR A 100 23.91 11.95 36.36
C TYR A 100 24.48 12.70 35.16
N TYR A 101 25.73 13.19 35.21
CA TYR A 101 26.39 13.83 34.07
C TYR A 101 27.48 12.94 33.47
N LEU A 102 27.32 12.60 32.20
CA LEU A 102 28.26 11.83 31.40
C LEU A 102 28.96 12.79 30.42
N SER A 103 30.29 12.83 30.37
CA SER A 103 31.03 13.83 29.60
C SER A 103 30.60 13.90 28.12
N ASP A 104 30.19 15.06 27.63
CA ASP A 104 29.81 15.30 26.22
C ASP A 104 31.01 15.68 25.33
N LEU A 105 31.98 16.38 25.93
CA LEU A 105 33.31 16.68 25.43
C LEU A 105 34.34 15.65 25.92
N SER A 106 35.58 15.77 25.45
CA SER A 106 36.72 14.91 25.82
C SER A 106 37.84 15.77 26.44
N GLU A 107 37.58 16.30 27.62
CA GLU A 107 38.45 17.29 28.29
C GLU A 107 38.80 16.88 29.72
N ASN A 108 39.84 17.51 30.28
CA ASN A 108 40.17 17.50 31.73
C ASN A 108 40.03 16.15 32.45
N ASN A 109 40.73 15.12 31.94
CA ASN A 109 40.82 13.79 32.57
C ASN A 109 39.50 12.98 32.60
N HIS A 110 38.50 13.39 31.81
CA HIS A 110 37.25 12.68 31.57
C HIS A 110 37.06 12.39 30.07
N PRO A 111 37.16 11.12 29.63
CA PRO A 111 36.81 10.73 28.26
C PRO A 111 35.32 10.98 27.98
N LYS A 112 34.96 11.22 26.72
CA LYS A 112 33.56 11.34 26.31
C LYS A 112 32.75 10.10 26.72
N GLY A 113 31.61 10.31 27.36
CA GLY A 113 30.74 9.29 27.96
C GLY A 113 31.05 8.93 29.42
N ALA A 114 32.17 9.40 29.99
CA ALA A 114 32.54 9.10 31.36
C ALA A 114 31.73 9.90 32.39
N LEU A 115 31.28 9.22 33.45
CA LEU A 115 30.56 9.79 34.59
C LEU A 115 31.47 10.68 35.46
N TYR A 116 30.97 11.87 35.80
CA TYR A 116 31.55 12.77 36.79
C TYR A 116 31.18 12.32 38.22
N ILE A 117 32.10 12.40 39.18
CA ILE A 117 31.90 11.95 40.58
C ILE A 117 32.66 12.83 41.59
N ASN A 118 32.04 13.17 42.74
CA ASN A 118 32.59 14.03 43.80
C ASN A 118 33.16 15.39 43.31
N GLU A 119 32.59 15.98 42.27
CA GLU A 119 33.17 17.14 41.58
C GLU A 119 32.10 18.09 41.04
N LYS A 120 32.53 19.13 40.31
CA LYS A 120 31.61 20.01 39.56
C LYS A 120 31.64 19.66 38.07
N THR A 121 30.45 19.63 37.47
CA THR A 121 30.27 19.47 36.03
C THR A 121 30.67 20.75 35.27
N PRO A 122 30.87 20.71 33.94
CA PRO A 122 31.32 21.88 33.17
C PRO A 122 30.36 23.08 33.22
N ASP A 123 29.07 22.83 33.44
CA ASP A 123 28.00 23.82 33.64
C ASP A 123 27.82 24.25 35.12
N GLY A 124 28.62 23.69 36.04
CA GLY A 124 28.83 24.22 37.39
C GLY A 124 28.07 23.52 38.52
N TYR A 125 27.17 22.58 38.24
CA TYR A 125 26.46 21.81 39.26
C TYR A 125 27.38 20.82 39.99
N THR A 126 27.01 20.41 41.20
CA THR A 126 27.74 19.42 41.99
C THR A 126 27.16 18.02 41.83
N VAL A 127 28.02 17.01 41.75
CA VAL A 127 27.67 15.60 41.77
C VAL A 127 28.32 14.87 42.94
N ASP A 128 27.59 13.94 43.54
CA ASP A 128 27.96 13.25 44.77
C ASP A 128 28.97 12.09 44.55
N SER A 129 29.17 11.28 45.60
CA SER A 129 30.08 10.13 45.59
C SER A 129 29.70 8.97 44.66
N VAL A 130 28.48 8.94 44.12
CA VAL A 130 28.04 8.01 43.07
C VAL A 130 27.73 8.72 41.74
N GLY A 131 28.01 10.03 41.65
CA GLY A 131 27.80 10.84 40.45
C GLY A 131 26.39 11.41 40.31
N ALA A 132 25.55 11.28 41.34
CA ALA A 132 24.19 11.82 41.33
C ALA A 132 24.20 13.33 41.64
N TRP A 133 23.40 14.09 40.90
CA TRP A 133 23.25 15.54 41.05
C TRP A 133 22.73 15.93 42.43
N THR A 134 23.39 16.92 43.06
CA THR A 134 22.95 17.55 44.31
C THR A 134 22.57 19.02 44.14
N ASP A 135 21.67 19.48 45.01
CA ASP A 135 21.48 20.90 45.29
C ASP A 135 22.69 21.50 46.04
N GLU A 136 22.65 22.82 46.26
CA GLU A 136 23.69 23.59 46.97
C GLU A 136 23.89 23.16 48.44
N ASP A 137 22.91 22.49 49.04
CA ASP A 137 22.98 21.93 50.40
C ASP A 137 23.55 20.50 50.45
N GLY A 138 23.82 19.88 49.29
CA GLY A 138 24.27 18.49 49.16
C GLY A 138 23.14 17.46 49.06
N THR A 139 21.87 17.86 49.02
CA THR A 139 20.74 16.93 48.87
C THR A 139 20.67 16.38 47.44
N VAL A 140 20.65 15.05 47.29
CA VAL A 140 20.53 14.37 45.98
C VAL A 140 19.11 14.54 45.41
N ARG A 141 19.02 14.96 44.15
CA ARG A 141 17.76 15.19 43.42
C ARG A 141 17.16 13.89 42.88
N TYR A 142 16.38 13.20 43.71
CA TYR A 142 15.64 11.99 43.34
C TYR A 142 14.19 12.28 42.89
N VAL A 143 13.74 11.65 41.81
CA VAL A 143 12.35 11.66 41.31
C VAL A 143 11.94 10.23 40.91
N PRO A 144 10.99 9.58 41.62
CA PRO A 144 10.60 8.20 41.35
C PRO A 144 10.21 7.94 39.88
N GLY A 145 10.77 6.91 39.26
CA GLY A 145 10.46 6.49 37.89
C GLY A 145 10.92 7.45 36.79
N LYS A 146 11.65 8.53 37.11
CA LYS A 146 12.16 9.48 36.10
C LYS A 146 13.38 8.91 35.38
N GLY A 147 13.37 8.99 34.05
CA GLY A 147 14.49 8.59 33.20
C GLY A 147 14.62 7.09 32.97
N ILE A 148 15.79 6.65 32.52
CA ILE A 148 16.03 5.28 32.05
C ILE A 148 16.05 4.33 33.24
N GLN A 149 15.16 3.35 33.25
CA GLN A 149 15.10 2.32 34.28
C GLN A 149 16.06 1.17 33.92
N THR A 150 17.04 0.88 34.78
CA THR A 150 18.00 -0.23 34.59
C THR A 150 17.48 -1.54 35.13
N VAL A 151 16.64 -1.49 36.17
CA VAL A 151 16.00 -2.66 36.77
C VAL A 151 14.56 -2.78 36.27
N ILE A 152 14.34 -3.71 35.34
CA ILE A 152 12.98 -4.18 35.05
C ILE A 152 12.48 -4.89 36.32
N VAL A 153 11.52 -4.28 37.02
CA VAL A 153 10.79 -4.91 38.11
C VAL A 153 9.95 -6.04 37.52
N LYS A 154 10.49 -7.26 37.50
CA LYS A 154 9.68 -8.46 37.34
C LYS A 154 8.72 -8.52 38.53
N GLU A 155 7.43 -8.51 38.25
CA GLU A 155 6.41 -8.72 39.28
C GLU A 155 6.67 -10.04 39.99
N ALA A 156 7.08 -9.97 41.25
CA ALA A 156 7.17 -11.14 42.11
C ALA A 156 5.75 -11.60 42.40
N ALA A 157 5.36 -12.76 41.84
CA ALA A 157 4.06 -13.37 42.08
C ALA A 157 3.81 -13.45 43.60
N SER A 158 2.75 -12.78 44.07
CA SER A 158 2.53 -12.56 45.49
C SER A 158 2.03 -13.84 46.18
N GLU A 159 2.96 -14.66 46.68
CA GLU A 159 2.66 -15.70 47.67
C GLU A 159 2.10 -15.06 48.96
N ASN A 160 0.80 -14.77 48.98
CA ASN A 160 0.11 -14.25 50.16
C ASN A 160 -0.12 -15.37 51.18
N LYS A 161 0.95 -15.79 51.84
CA LYS A 161 1.07 -17.03 52.61
C LYS A 161 0.51 -16.91 54.04
N LEU A 162 -0.76 -16.54 54.15
CA LEU A 162 -1.51 -16.66 55.41
C LEU A 162 -1.88 -18.12 55.68
N SER A 163 -1.72 -18.56 56.92
CA SER A 163 -1.79 -19.98 57.31
C SER A 163 -2.87 -20.27 58.36
N ARG A 164 -3.29 -21.54 58.42
CA ARG A 164 -4.34 -22.18 59.25
C ARG A 164 -5.74 -22.16 58.63
N SER A 165 -6.55 -23.23 58.71
CA SER A 165 -6.24 -24.63 59.09
C SER A 165 -7.44 -25.58 58.88
N GLY A 166 -7.20 -26.80 58.37
CA GLY A 166 -7.92 -28.01 58.79
C GLY A 166 -8.83 -28.72 57.78
N SER A 167 -8.61 -30.04 57.66
CA SER A 167 -9.53 -31.08 57.14
C SER A 167 -9.97 -31.05 55.66
N GLY A 168 -9.99 -32.17 54.93
CA GLY A 168 -9.49 -33.51 55.24
C GLY A 168 -9.94 -34.60 54.24
N GLY A 169 -9.07 -35.58 53.97
CA GLY A 169 -9.33 -36.72 53.05
C GLY A 169 -9.19 -36.38 51.56
N GLY A 170 -8.87 -37.33 50.66
CA GLY A 170 -8.48 -38.73 50.88
C GLY A 170 -8.88 -39.65 49.70
N GLY A 171 -7.93 -40.15 48.93
CA GLY A 171 -8.21 -41.10 47.83
C GLY A 171 -7.00 -41.37 46.93
N SER A 172 -6.59 -42.64 46.81
CA SER A 172 -5.40 -43.06 46.05
C SER A 172 -5.75 -44.01 44.89
N GLY A 173 -5.16 -43.79 43.72
CA GLY A 173 -5.18 -44.70 42.57
C GLY A 173 -3.81 -44.73 41.89
N SER A 174 -3.39 -45.87 41.30
CA SER A 174 -1.97 -46.06 40.92
C SER A 174 -1.75 -47.10 39.82
N ARG A 175 -0.65 -46.94 39.07
CA ARG A 175 -0.03 -47.88 38.09
C ARG A 175 -0.78 -48.00 36.74
N GLY A 176 -0.16 -48.49 35.66
CA GLY A 176 1.15 -49.15 35.55
C GLY A 176 1.90 -48.99 34.21
N ARG A 177 2.92 -49.83 34.00
CA ARG A 177 3.98 -49.66 32.97
C ARG A 177 4.43 -51.02 32.40
N SER A 178 4.53 -51.13 31.07
CA SER A 178 5.37 -52.06 30.26
C SER A 178 5.19 -53.59 30.40
N THR A 179 5.00 -54.29 29.26
CA THR A 179 5.89 -55.32 28.62
C THR A 179 5.21 -55.76 27.28
N LYS A 180 5.85 -56.14 26.16
CA LYS A 180 6.83 -57.23 25.84
C LYS A 180 6.31 -58.65 26.19
N THR A 181 6.40 -59.71 25.38
CA THR A 181 6.54 -59.94 23.91
C THR A 181 5.61 -61.15 23.55
N ASP A 182 5.70 -62.01 22.51
CA ASP A 182 6.67 -62.35 21.45
C ASP A 182 6.02 -63.18 20.31
N LYS A 183 6.80 -63.50 19.26
CA LYS A 183 6.86 -64.66 18.32
C LYS A 183 5.70 -65.71 18.14
N ASP A 184 5.61 -66.47 17.03
CA ASP A 184 6.66 -66.83 16.04
C ASP A 184 6.17 -67.25 14.62
N THR A 185 7.06 -67.11 13.62
CA THR A 185 7.19 -67.77 12.27
C THR A 185 5.97 -68.11 11.37
N LYS A 186 6.02 -68.13 10.01
CA LYS A 186 7.08 -68.22 8.95
C LYS A 186 6.46 -67.71 7.61
N SER A 187 7.07 -67.64 6.41
CA SER A 187 8.40 -67.97 5.82
C SER A 187 8.57 -67.26 4.44
N ASP A 188 9.80 -67.23 3.89
CA ASP A 188 10.24 -67.37 2.48
C ASP A 188 9.36 -66.86 1.30
N ARG A 189 9.88 -66.19 0.25
CA ARG A 189 11.21 -65.69 -0.22
C ARG A 189 10.90 -64.52 -1.20
N GLY A 190 11.76 -63.54 -1.50
CA GLY A 190 13.08 -63.63 -2.16
C GLY A 190 13.06 -62.77 -3.46
N PRO A 191 14.19 -62.20 -3.95
CA PRO A 191 14.26 -60.73 -3.94
C PRO A 191 14.78 -59.99 -5.21
N LYS A 192 14.42 -58.70 -5.28
CA LYS A 192 15.18 -57.50 -5.76
C LYS A 192 15.59 -57.26 -7.23
N ASP A 193 15.21 -56.07 -7.69
CA ASP A 193 16.00 -54.92 -8.22
C ASP A 193 17.31 -55.16 -9.03
N LEU A 194 17.41 -54.56 -10.25
CA LEU A 194 18.23 -53.34 -10.54
C LEU A 194 18.27 -52.95 -12.05
N ILE A 195 18.79 -51.74 -12.34
CA ILE A 195 18.81 -51.01 -13.64
C ILE A 195 20.27 -50.78 -14.11
N PRO A 196 20.65 -51.05 -15.38
CA PRO A 196 20.94 -49.99 -16.40
C PRO A 196 20.58 -50.40 -17.86
N GLY A 197 20.70 -49.58 -18.93
CA GLY A 197 21.00 -48.14 -19.05
C GLY A 197 21.75 -47.77 -20.36
N ALA A 198 21.22 -46.79 -21.14
CA ALA A 198 21.82 -46.11 -22.32
C ALA A 198 22.08 -46.89 -23.64
N GLY A 199 22.07 -46.18 -24.79
CA GLY A 199 22.45 -46.66 -26.13
C GLY A 199 21.69 -45.99 -27.30
N GLU A 200 22.38 -45.52 -28.34
CA GLU A 200 21.84 -44.66 -29.44
C GLU A 200 21.89 -45.29 -30.86
N ALA A 201 21.19 -44.64 -31.81
CA ALA A 201 21.49 -44.49 -33.25
C ALA A 201 21.15 -45.56 -34.35
N GLU A 202 20.32 -45.12 -35.30
CA GLU A 202 20.33 -45.23 -36.79
C GLU A 202 20.51 -46.54 -37.63
N ALA A 203 19.41 -46.89 -38.34
CA ALA A 203 19.25 -47.01 -39.82
C ALA A 203 19.92 -48.08 -40.75
N VAL A 204 19.06 -48.91 -41.40
CA VAL A 204 19.01 -49.26 -42.86
C VAL A 204 20.15 -50.17 -43.45
N PRO A 205 20.07 -50.90 -44.60
CA PRO A 205 18.99 -51.30 -45.58
C PRO A 205 18.82 -52.85 -45.82
N GLY A 206 17.97 -53.28 -46.79
CA GLY A 206 18.27 -54.46 -47.65
C GLY A 206 17.14 -55.42 -48.11
N LEU A 207 16.92 -55.54 -49.44
CA LEU A 207 16.11 -56.57 -50.19
C LEU A 207 17.07 -57.58 -50.92
N PRO A 208 16.71 -58.56 -51.81
CA PRO A 208 15.40 -58.98 -52.41
C PRO A 208 15.12 -60.53 -52.66
N ALA A 209 13.84 -60.87 -52.95
CA ALA A 209 13.24 -61.71 -54.04
C ALA A 209 13.58 -63.20 -54.41
N MET A 210 12.63 -63.77 -55.20
CA MET A 210 12.65 -64.88 -56.23
C MET A 210 12.11 -66.31 -55.87
N GLU A 211 11.68 -67.19 -56.82
CA GLU A 211 10.64 -67.12 -57.91
C GLU A 211 10.38 -68.52 -58.59
N GLU A 212 9.46 -68.60 -59.59
CA GLU A 212 9.22 -69.68 -60.62
C GLU A 212 8.76 -71.11 -60.20
N PRO A 213 8.47 -72.09 -61.13
CA PRO A 213 7.97 -72.09 -62.54
C PRO A 213 6.60 -72.86 -62.70
N SER A 214 5.82 -72.93 -63.81
CA SER A 214 6.02 -73.20 -65.28
C SER A 214 6.26 -74.70 -65.64
N VAL A 215 5.80 -75.33 -66.75
CA VAL A 215 4.97 -75.00 -67.95
C VAL A 215 4.38 -76.33 -68.56
N GLU A 216 3.10 -76.48 -68.95
CA GLU A 216 2.44 -76.38 -70.31
C GLU A 216 2.84 -77.38 -71.44
N THR A 217 1.87 -77.89 -72.23
CA THR A 217 2.05 -78.56 -73.57
C THR A 217 0.81 -78.43 -74.49
N ASN A 218 1.00 -78.31 -75.81
CA ASN A 218 -0.03 -78.14 -76.86
C ASN A 218 0.10 -79.16 -78.02
N GLU A 219 -0.92 -79.29 -78.90
CA GLU A 219 -0.76 -79.78 -80.30
C GLU A 219 -1.72 -79.04 -81.28
N PRO A 220 -1.43 -79.03 -82.61
CA PRO A 220 -2.05 -78.15 -83.63
C PRO A 220 -2.96 -78.98 -84.61
N GLU A 221 -3.37 -78.59 -85.84
CA GLU A 221 -3.02 -77.52 -86.80
C GLU A 221 -4.25 -77.06 -87.62
N LYS A 222 -4.20 -75.86 -88.22
CA LYS A 222 -4.59 -75.63 -89.63
C LYS A 222 -4.02 -74.31 -90.18
N GLU A 223 -3.40 -74.32 -91.36
CA GLU A 223 -2.96 -73.09 -92.04
C GLU A 223 -4.15 -72.29 -92.59
N ILE A 224 -4.11 -70.96 -92.41
CA ILE A 224 -5.10 -70.01 -92.91
C ILE A 224 -4.37 -68.69 -93.26
N ASN A 225 -4.73 -68.04 -94.37
CA ASN A 225 -4.17 -66.74 -94.76
C ASN A 225 -4.34 -65.71 -93.63
N GLN A 226 -3.25 -65.35 -92.95
CA GLN A 226 -3.26 -64.28 -91.96
C GLN A 226 -3.17 -62.92 -92.64
N TYR A 227 -4.15 -62.07 -92.35
CA TYR A 227 -4.16 -60.64 -92.65
C TYR A 227 -3.88 -59.88 -91.35
N SER A 228 -3.02 -58.88 -91.43
CA SER A 228 -2.75 -57.95 -90.34
C SER A 228 -3.79 -56.83 -90.30
N TYR A 229 -4.03 -56.29 -89.11
CA TYR A 229 -4.84 -55.10 -88.91
C TYR A 229 -4.28 -54.23 -87.78
N THR A 230 -4.75 -52.98 -87.72
CA THR A 230 -4.39 -52.04 -86.65
C THR A 230 -5.61 -51.22 -86.25
N VAL A 231 -5.92 -51.21 -84.95
CA VAL A 231 -6.93 -50.34 -84.36
C VAL A 231 -6.23 -49.20 -83.61
N ARG A 232 -6.62 -47.96 -83.89
CA ARG A 232 -6.12 -46.75 -83.22
C ARG A 232 -7.25 -46.12 -82.40
N TYR A 233 -7.03 -46.00 -81.10
CA TYR A 233 -7.90 -45.27 -80.19
C TYR A 233 -7.43 -43.82 -80.14
N MET A 234 -8.29 -42.85 -80.45
CA MET A 234 -7.91 -41.45 -80.67
C MET A 234 -8.88 -40.45 -80.02
N ASP A 235 -8.39 -39.27 -79.64
CA ASP A 235 -9.24 -38.16 -79.20
C ASP A 235 -10.13 -37.67 -80.36
N VAL A 236 -11.44 -37.56 -80.11
CA VAL A 236 -12.42 -37.17 -81.13
C VAL A 236 -12.30 -35.70 -81.57
N LYS A 237 -11.76 -34.81 -80.73
CA LYS A 237 -11.56 -33.38 -80.99
C LYS A 237 -10.12 -33.08 -81.41
N GLU A 238 -9.14 -33.51 -80.62
CA GLU A 238 -7.70 -33.21 -80.84
C GLU A 238 -7.04 -34.12 -81.89
N LYS A 239 -7.68 -35.25 -82.25
CA LYS A 239 -7.18 -36.27 -83.22
C LYS A 239 -5.83 -36.92 -82.88
N THR A 240 -5.34 -36.70 -81.66
CA THR A 240 -4.19 -37.38 -81.08
C THR A 240 -4.47 -38.86 -80.85
N ILE A 241 -3.48 -39.72 -81.10
CA ILE A 241 -3.58 -41.16 -80.86
C ILE A 241 -3.32 -41.41 -79.37
N LEU A 242 -4.30 -42.00 -78.69
CA LEU A 242 -4.25 -42.35 -77.26
C LEU A 242 -3.62 -43.73 -77.06
N GLN A 243 -3.96 -44.70 -77.92
CA GLN A 243 -3.42 -46.06 -77.89
C GLN A 243 -3.51 -46.71 -79.29
N VAL A 244 -2.61 -47.65 -79.59
CA VAL A 244 -2.65 -48.48 -80.80
C VAL A 244 -2.61 -49.95 -80.41
N VAL A 245 -3.44 -50.78 -81.04
CA VAL A 245 -3.40 -52.23 -80.95
C VAL A 245 -3.30 -52.80 -82.37
N ALA A 246 -2.28 -53.61 -82.62
CA ALA A 246 -2.14 -54.37 -83.85
C ALA A 246 -2.51 -55.84 -83.58
N GLY A 247 -2.98 -56.54 -84.60
CA GLY A 247 -3.31 -57.95 -84.52
C GLY A 247 -3.27 -58.62 -85.89
N THR A 248 -3.30 -59.95 -85.89
CA THR A 248 -3.47 -60.77 -87.08
C THR A 248 -4.75 -61.59 -86.94
N GLY A 249 -5.49 -61.73 -88.03
CA GLY A 249 -6.68 -62.56 -88.14
C GLY A 249 -6.76 -63.17 -89.53
N THR A 250 -7.79 -63.95 -89.81
CA THR A 250 -7.91 -64.69 -91.07
C THR A 250 -8.75 -63.96 -92.12
N GLU A 251 -8.50 -64.23 -93.40
CA GLU A 251 -9.24 -63.59 -94.49
C GLU A 251 -10.76 -63.83 -94.36
N GLY A 252 -11.50 -62.75 -94.14
CA GLY A 252 -12.95 -62.76 -93.94
C GLY A 252 -13.41 -62.94 -92.49
N GLU A 253 -12.52 -62.98 -91.50
CA GLU A 253 -12.86 -63.09 -90.08
C GLU A 253 -13.57 -61.85 -89.55
N LEU A 254 -14.43 -62.01 -88.53
CA LEU A 254 -15.11 -60.91 -87.83
C LEU A 254 -14.38 -60.56 -86.53
N ILE A 255 -13.43 -59.64 -86.64
CA ILE A 255 -12.64 -59.14 -85.51
C ILE A 255 -13.52 -58.26 -84.62
N ALA A 256 -13.56 -58.58 -83.32
CA ALA A 256 -14.17 -57.74 -82.30
C ALA A 256 -13.23 -56.59 -81.89
N ILE A 257 -13.78 -55.39 -81.70
CA ILE A 257 -13.05 -54.20 -81.28
C ILE A 257 -13.19 -54.10 -79.76
N THR A 258 -12.12 -54.41 -79.04
CA THR A 258 -12.05 -54.18 -77.59
C THR A 258 -12.00 -52.68 -77.32
N GLN A 259 -12.78 -52.21 -76.34
CA GLN A 259 -12.76 -50.81 -75.91
C GLN A 259 -11.98 -50.73 -74.58
N PRO A 260 -10.68 -50.37 -74.60
CA PRO A 260 -9.89 -50.26 -73.37
C PRO A 260 -10.36 -49.08 -72.51
N VAL A 261 -10.33 -49.24 -71.19
CA VAL A 261 -10.57 -48.14 -70.24
C VAL A 261 -9.34 -47.22 -70.26
N ILE A 262 -9.46 -46.05 -70.88
CA ILE A 262 -8.41 -45.03 -70.95
C ILE A 262 -8.75 -43.94 -69.92
N TYR A 263 -7.86 -43.71 -68.95
CA TYR A 263 -8.14 -42.84 -67.80
C TYR A 263 -8.40 -41.37 -68.23
N GLY A 264 -9.54 -40.80 -67.81
CA GLY A 264 -9.97 -39.45 -68.18
C GLY A 264 -10.64 -39.33 -69.56
N TYR A 265 -10.98 -40.47 -70.19
CA TYR A 265 -11.54 -40.57 -71.52
C TYR A 265 -12.65 -41.63 -71.56
N LYS A 266 -13.76 -41.35 -72.26
CA LYS A 266 -14.82 -42.34 -72.51
C LYS A 266 -15.04 -42.55 -74.01
N PRO A 267 -15.40 -43.77 -74.47
CA PRO A 267 -15.65 -44.04 -75.87
C PRO A 267 -16.91 -43.29 -76.36
N CYS A 268 -16.87 -42.75 -77.58
CA CYS A 268 -18.07 -42.14 -78.17
C CYS A 268 -19.10 -43.23 -78.57
N GLU A 269 -20.39 -42.98 -78.34
CA GLU A 269 -21.46 -43.92 -78.67
C GLU A 269 -21.64 -44.14 -80.20
N GLY A 270 -22.32 -45.22 -80.58
CA GLY A 270 -22.67 -45.52 -81.97
C GLY A 270 -21.53 -46.02 -82.86
N GLN A 271 -20.36 -46.33 -82.28
CA GLN A 271 -19.20 -46.84 -83.01
C GLN A 271 -19.32 -48.34 -83.31
N LYS A 272 -18.52 -48.82 -84.27
CA LYS A 272 -18.47 -50.25 -84.63
C LYS A 272 -17.87 -51.06 -83.47
N GLU A 273 -18.55 -52.14 -83.09
CA GLU A 273 -18.08 -53.12 -82.11
C GLU A 273 -17.25 -54.25 -82.74
N ARG A 274 -17.38 -54.44 -84.07
CA ARG A 274 -16.70 -55.48 -84.85
C ARG A 274 -16.57 -55.09 -86.31
N PHE A 275 -15.57 -55.63 -86.99
CA PHE A 275 -15.34 -55.44 -88.42
C PHE A 275 -14.95 -56.75 -89.11
N LYS A 276 -15.24 -56.88 -90.40
CA LYS A 276 -14.81 -58.03 -91.21
C LYS A 276 -13.45 -57.73 -91.83
N LEU A 277 -12.47 -58.59 -91.63
CA LEU A 277 -11.10 -58.45 -92.11
C LEU A 277 -10.99 -58.87 -93.58
N THR A 278 -11.24 -57.95 -94.51
CA THR A 278 -11.30 -58.24 -95.97
C THR A 278 -9.99 -58.03 -96.71
N ASN A 279 -9.03 -57.36 -96.09
CA ASN A 279 -7.76 -56.93 -96.70
C ASN A 279 -6.65 -57.02 -95.64
N ASP A 280 -5.43 -57.30 -96.08
CA ASP A 280 -4.23 -57.20 -95.23
C ASP A 280 -3.86 -55.73 -94.93
N HIS A 281 -3.15 -55.51 -93.83
CA HIS A 281 -2.75 -54.21 -93.28
C HIS A 281 -3.92 -53.24 -93.02
N MET A 282 -5.12 -53.74 -92.69
CA MET A 282 -6.31 -52.90 -92.59
C MET A 282 -6.31 -52.02 -91.33
N LEU A 283 -6.50 -50.70 -91.52
CA LEU A 283 -6.50 -49.70 -90.45
C LEU A 283 -7.93 -49.30 -90.04
N LEU A 284 -8.18 -49.25 -88.73
CA LEU A 284 -9.43 -48.71 -88.16
C LEU A 284 -9.14 -47.69 -87.06
N ASN A 285 -9.91 -46.60 -87.04
CA ASN A 285 -9.87 -45.60 -85.97
C ASN A 285 -11.14 -45.71 -85.11
N VAL A 286 -10.96 -45.63 -83.80
CA VAL A 286 -12.00 -45.62 -82.76
C VAL A 286 -11.80 -44.36 -81.91
N TYR A 287 -12.86 -43.64 -81.61
CA TYR A 287 -12.81 -42.32 -81.02
C TYR A 287 -13.26 -42.30 -79.56
N TYR A 288 -12.56 -41.53 -78.76
CA TYR A 288 -12.87 -41.26 -77.35
C TYR A 288 -13.04 -39.76 -77.17
N GLU A 289 -13.95 -39.35 -76.30
CA GLU A 289 -14.03 -37.96 -75.84
C GLU A 289 -13.42 -37.82 -74.44
N LYS A 290 -12.60 -36.78 -74.30
CA LYS A 290 -11.98 -36.35 -73.05
C LYS A 290 -13.07 -35.94 -72.08
N GLU A 291 -13.07 -36.51 -70.87
CA GLU A 291 -14.09 -36.21 -69.87
C GLU A 291 -13.88 -34.79 -69.35
N GLY A 292 -14.81 -33.90 -69.71
CA GLY A 292 -14.72 -32.48 -69.38
C GLY A 292 -15.09 -32.22 -67.93
N VAL A 293 -14.15 -31.63 -67.18
CA VAL A 293 -14.43 -31.06 -65.84
C VAL A 293 -15.45 -29.93 -66.01
N ALA A 294 -16.65 -30.12 -65.46
CA ALA A 294 -17.74 -29.14 -65.52
C ALA A 294 -17.72 -28.16 -64.34
N SER A 295 -18.30 -26.98 -64.54
CA SER A 295 -18.59 -25.99 -63.49
C SER A 295 -20.10 -25.65 -63.50
N PRO A 296 -20.66 -24.97 -62.48
CA PRO A 296 -22.02 -25.26 -62.02
C PRO A 296 -23.16 -24.53 -62.76
N SER A 297 -24.07 -25.32 -63.34
CA SER A 297 -25.47 -25.01 -63.67
C SER A 297 -26.14 -26.34 -64.09
N GLU A 298 -27.26 -26.82 -63.54
CA GLU A 298 -28.34 -26.13 -62.81
C GLU A 298 -28.55 -26.68 -61.38
N ALA A 299 -27.57 -26.49 -60.48
CA ALA A 299 -27.83 -26.70 -59.07
C ALA A 299 -28.86 -25.68 -58.56
N ARG A 300 -30.08 -26.12 -58.21
CA ARG A 300 -30.93 -25.30 -57.33
C ARG A 300 -30.18 -25.12 -56.02
N ARG A 301 -29.88 -23.88 -55.67
CA ARG A 301 -29.38 -23.57 -54.32
C ARG A 301 -30.54 -23.67 -53.35
N VAL A 302 -30.42 -24.58 -52.41
CA VAL A 302 -31.39 -24.78 -51.33
C VAL A 302 -30.80 -24.12 -50.09
N ASP A 303 -31.39 -23.00 -49.67
CA ASP A 303 -31.13 -22.44 -48.35
C ASP A 303 -31.62 -23.44 -47.28
N TRP A 304 -30.90 -23.55 -46.16
CA TRP A 304 -31.33 -24.40 -45.05
C TRP A 304 -31.06 -23.73 -43.71
N ASN A 305 -31.95 -23.99 -42.76
CA ASN A 305 -31.83 -23.61 -41.35
C ASN A 305 -31.90 -24.88 -40.49
N LEU A 306 -30.87 -25.13 -39.67
CA LEU A 306 -30.84 -26.19 -38.67
C LEU A 306 -31.07 -25.56 -37.29
N TYR A 307 -32.23 -25.83 -36.72
CA TYR A 307 -32.67 -25.39 -35.39
C TYR A 307 -32.27 -26.42 -34.34
N PHE A 308 -31.88 -25.96 -33.15
CA PHE A 308 -31.52 -26.81 -32.02
C PHE A 308 -32.49 -26.49 -30.88
N ILE A 309 -33.39 -27.42 -30.56
CA ILE A 309 -34.58 -27.15 -29.73
C ILE A 309 -34.72 -28.13 -28.56
N GLU A 310 -35.43 -27.73 -27.51
CA GLU A 310 -35.82 -28.62 -26.42
C GLU A 310 -36.87 -29.64 -26.89
N LYS A 311 -36.65 -30.92 -26.59
CA LYS A 311 -37.55 -32.06 -26.86
C LYS A 311 -38.97 -31.76 -26.35
N GLY A 312 -39.93 -31.64 -27.27
CA GLY A 312 -41.33 -31.30 -26.96
C GLY A 312 -41.61 -29.82 -26.64
N ASN A 313 -40.62 -28.93 -26.68
CA ASN A 313 -40.78 -27.48 -26.50
C ASN A 313 -40.05 -26.70 -27.61
N HIS A 314 -40.67 -26.67 -28.80
CA HIS A 314 -40.06 -26.13 -30.03
C HIS A 314 -39.91 -24.60 -30.03
N SER A 315 -40.30 -23.92 -28.95
CA SER A 315 -40.10 -22.48 -28.73
C SER A 315 -38.83 -22.17 -27.93
N ASN A 316 -38.16 -23.18 -27.37
CA ASN A 316 -36.90 -23.03 -26.62
C ASN A 316 -35.72 -23.45 -27.50
N GLU A 317 -35.05 -22.47 -28.12
CA GLU A 317 -33.84 -22.67 -28.93
C GLU A 317 -32.59 -22.80 -28.02
N ILE A 318 -32.00 -23.99 -27.97
CA ILE A 318 -30.84 -24.33 -27.12
C ILE A 318 -29.52 -23.81 -27.73
N LEU A 319 -29.42 -23.75 -29.05
CA LEU A 319 -28.35 -23.06 -29.78
C LEU A 319 -28.93 -22.12 -30.83
N LYS A 320 -28.14 -21.11 -31.18
CA LYS A 320 -28.40 -20.27 -32.36
C LYS A 320 -28.51 -21.16 -33.60
N VAL A 321 -29.63 -21.01 -34.30
CA VAL A 321 -29.93 -21.68 -35.58
C VAL A 321 -28.75 -21.58 -36.55
N GLN A 322 -28.15 -22.73 -36.91
CA GLN A 322 -27.14 -22.80 -37.97
C GLN A 322 -27.84 -22.64 -39.33
N LYS A 323 -27.21 -21.95 -40.28
CA LYS A 323 -27.82 -21.63 -41.57
C LYS A 323 -26.78 -21.71 -42.69
N GLY A 324 -27.20 -22.15 -43.86
CA GLY A 324 -26.32 -22.21 -45.02
C GLY A 324 -27.07 -22.39 -46.33
N GLN A 325 -26.30 -22.63 -47.39
CA GLN A 325 -26.78 -23.02 -48.71
C GLN A 325 -26.09 -24.32 -49.11
N THR A 326 -26.81 -25.18 -49.82
CA THR A 326 -26.25 -26.34 -50.51
C THR A 326 -26.85 -26.45 -51.91
N GLU A 327 -26.25 -27.27 -52.75
CA GLU A 327 -26.88 -27.70 -54.01
C GLU A 327 -27.93 -28.78 -53.69
N GLU A 328 -29.05 -28.77 -54.42
CA GLU A 328 -30.07 -29.83 -54.39
C GLU A 328 -29.43 -31.21 -54.67
N ASP A 329 -29.96 -32.27 -54.05
CA ASP A 329 -29.43 -33.65 -54.07
C ASP A 329 -28.01 -33.85 -53.47
N ARG A 330 -27.41 -32.85 -52.82
CA ARG A 330 -26.19 -33.04 -52.00
C ARG A 330 -26.52 -33.54 -50.59
N LEU A 331 -25.62 -34.37 -50.06
CA LEU A 331 -25.53 -34.67 -48.63
C LEU A 331 -24.97 -33.45 -47.88
N LEU A 332 -25.82 -32.78 -47.11
CA LEU A 332 -25.42 -31.85 -46.06
C LEU A 332 -24.93 -32.65 -44.86
N VAL A 333 -23.84 -32.19 -44.25
CA VAL A 333 -23.26 -32.72 -43.01
C VAL A 333 -23.01 -31.53 -42.07
N VAL A 334 -23.48 -31.60 -40.82
CA VAL A 334 -23.37 -30.50 -39.85
C VAL A 334 -22.94 -31.02 -38.48
N ASP A 335 -21.88 -30.41 -37.95
CA ASP A 335 -21.40 -30.63 -36.60
C ASP A 335 -22.11 -29.75 -35.56
N PHE A 336 -22.29 -30.30 -34.36
CA PHE A 336 -22.85 -29.61 -33.19
C PHE A 336 -22.39 -30.31 -31.89
N PRO A 337 -22.33 -29.59 -30.75
CA PRO A 337 -22.00 -30.21 -29.47
C PRO A 337 -23.14 -31.11 -28.98
N GLU A 338 -22.88 -32.40 -28.79
CA GLU A 338 -23.89 -33.37 -28.31
C GLU A 338 -24.35 -33.10 -26.86
N ILE A 339 -23.58 -32.34 -26.07
CA ILE A 339 -23.90 -31.96 -24.69
C ILE A 339 -23.66 -30.46 -24.52
N ILE A 340 -24.64 -29.75 -23.94
CA ILE A 340 -24.66 -28.28 -23.83
C ILE A 340 -25.15 -27.89 -22.44
N LEU A 341 -24.48 -26.94 -21.77
CA LEU A 341 -25.03 -26.30 -20.57
C LEU A 341 -25.93 -25.12 -21.01
N GLY A 342 -27.23 -25.21 -20.75
CA GLY A 342 -28.20 -24.17 -21.06
C GLY A 342 -28.12 -22.97 -20.10
N ALA A 343 -28.69 -21.83 -20.53
CA ALA A 343 -28.72 -20.60 -19.72
C ALA A 343 -29.55 -20.75 -18.41
N ASP A 344 -30.40 -21.78 -18.32
CA ASP A 344 -31.15 -22.18 -17.13
C ASP A 344 -30.36 -23.16 -16.22
N ARG A 345 -29.08 -23.41 -16.52
CA ARG A 345 -28.14 -24.32 -15.83
C ARG A 345 -28.50 -25.81 -15.88
N TYR A 346 -29.31 -26.25 -16.85
CA TYR A 346 -29.47 -27.66 -17.16
C TYR A 346 -28.50 -28.13 -18.26
N TYR A 347 -27.99 -29.35 -18.16
CA TYR A 347 -27.30 -30.02 -19.26
C TYR A 347 -28.33 -30.58 -20.25
N TYR A 348 -28.23 -30.17 -21.50
CA TYR A 348 -29.04 -30.63 -22.62
C TYR A 348 -28.22 -31.61 -23.45
N HIS A 349 -28.80 -32.78 -23.74
CA HIS A 349 -28.17 -33.87 -24.49
C HIS A 349 -28.90 -34.08 -25.82
N SER A 350 -28.18 -34.06 -26.94
CA SER A 350 -28.78 -34.28 -28.26
C SER A 350 -29.36 -35.69 -28.38
N LEU A 351 -30.54 -35.82 -29.00
CA LEU A 351 -31.14 -37.11 -29.34
C LEU A 351 -30.51 -37.79 -30.58
N VAL A 352 -29.65 -37.08 -31.30
CA VAL A 352 -28.91 -37.59 -32.47
C VAL A 352 -27.42 -37.26 -32.36
N SER A 353 -26.56 -38.14 -32.85
CA SER A 353 -25.11 -37.95 -32.80
C SER A 353 -24.61 -36.92 -33.81
N SER A 354 -23.47 -36.28 -33.48
CA SER A 354 -22.74 -35.39 -34.38
C SER A 354 -21.64 -36.16 -35.15
N PRO A 355 -21.41 -35.90 -36.44
CA PRO A 355 -22.19 -34.99 -37.30
C PRO A 355 -23.53 -35.58 -37.71
N TRP A 356 -24.56 -34.73 -37.76
CA TRP A 356 -25.85 -35.08 -38.36
C TRP A 356 -25.79 -34.81 -39.87
N SER A 357 -26.46 -35.66 -40.67
CA SER A 357 -26.44 -35.52 -42.12
C SER A 357 -27.78 -35.85 -42.78
N VAL A 358 -28.06 -35.16 -43.90
CA VAL A 358 -29.31 -35.27 -44.65
C VAL A 358 -29.09 -34.90 -46.12
N ILE A 359 -29.90 -35.43 -47.03
CA ILE A 359 -29.94 -34.94 -48.42
C ILE A 359 -30.96 -33.79 -48.50
N VAL A 360 -30.54 -32.64 -49.03
CA VAL A 360 -31.31 -31.38 -48.94
C VAL A 360 -31.98 -31.05 -50.28
N ASN A 361 -33.29 -31.31 -50.37
CA ASN A 361 -34.05 -31.20 -51.62
C ASN A 361 -35.26 -30.28 -51.47
N GLY A 362 -35.68 -29.65 -52.59
CA GLY A 362 -36.93 -28.90 -52.69
C GLY A 362 -36.76 -27.37 -52.62
N ASN A 363 -37.76 -26.66 -53.17
CA ASN A 363 -37.73 -25.22 -53.36
C ASN A 363 -37.91 -24.42 -52.06
N GLY A 364 -37.03 -23.44 -51.81
CA GLY A 364 -37.11 -22.51 -50.68
C GLY A 364 -36.24 -22.91 -49.48
N THR A 365 -36.34 -22.17 -48.37
CA THR A 365 -35.50 -22.41 -47.18
C THR A 365 -36.00 -23.61 -46.40
N GLN A 366 -35.26 -24.72 -46.44
CA GLN A 366 -35.55 -25.92 -45.67
C GLN A 366 -35.31 -25.69 -44.18
N LYS A 367 -36.08 -26.39 -43.34
CA LYS A 367 -35.99 -26.31 -41.87
C LYS A 367 -35.82 -27.69 -41.27
N TYR A 368 -34.70 -27.88 -40.60
CA TYR A 368 -34.34 -29.10 -39.90
C TYR A 368 -34.24 -28.82 -38.39
N TYR A 369 -34.47 -29.84 -37.58
CA TYR A 369 -34.53 -29.71 -36.13
C TYR A 369 -33.70 -30.83 -35.49
N ILE A 370 -32.82 -30.46 -34.57
CA ILE A 370 -32.15 -31.37 -33.65
C ILE A 370 -32.76 -31.11 -32.26
N GLU A 371 -33.41 -32.14 -31.73
CA GLU A 371 -34.00 -32.11 -30.39
C GLU A 371 -32.96 -32.50 -29.33
N TYR A 372 -32.95 -31.74 -28.24
CA TYR A 372 -32.16 -32.04 -27.05
C TYR A 372 -33.08 -32.43 -25.89
N GLU A 373 -32.73 -33.51 -25.21
CA GLU A 373 -33.34 -33.93 -23.95
C GLU A 373 -32.70 -33.18 -22.78
N LYS A 374 -33.54 -32.63 -21.91
CA LYS A 374 -33.11 -31.92 -20.70
C LYS A 374 -32.69 -32.92 -19.63
N GLY A 375 -31.39 -32.95 -19.35
CA GLY A 375 -30.75 -33.82 -18.36
C GLY A 375 -30.60 -33.14 -16.99
N ASN A 376 -29.44 -33.33 -16.36
CA ASN A 376 -29.20 -32.92 -14.98
C ASN A 376 -29.04 -31.40 -14.81
N TYR A 377 -29.44 -30.90 -13.65
CA TYR A 377 -29.13 -29.53 -13.21
C TYR A 377 -27.69 -29.42 -12.71
N LEU A 378 -26.97 -28.39 -13.13
CA LEU A 378 -25.72 -27.99 -12.50
C LEU A 378 -26.04 -27.31 -11.17
N GLN A 379 -25.81 -28.04 -10.06
CA GLN A 379 -25.90 -27.47 -8.71
C GLN A 379 -24.89 -26.32 -8.56
N GLU A 380 -25.29 -25.28 -7.83
CA GLU A 380 -24.33 -24.28 -7.37
C GLU A 380 -23.35 -24.94 -6.40
N GLU A 381 -22.05 -24.69 -6.57
CA GLU A 381 -21.11 -24.87 -5.46
C GLU A 381 -21.57 -23.94 -4.33
N GLU A 382 -21.75 -24.47 -3.12
CA GLU A 382 -22.06 -23.61 -1.99
C GLU A 382 -20.90 -22.65 -1.75
N ASP A 383 -21.22 -21.34 -1.72
CA ASP A 383 -20.27 -20.30 -1.35
C ASP A 383 -19.66 -20.63 0.03
N GLN A 384 -18.44 -21.15 0.02
CA GLN A 384 -17.76 -21.68 1.20
C GLN A 384 -17.57 -20.59 2.28
N ASP A 385 -17.52 -19.33 1.86
CA ASP A 385 -17.41 -18.18 2.75
C ASP A 385 -18.78 -17.63 3.19
N ARG A 386 -19.93 -18.22 2.82
CA ARG A 386 -21.28 -17.66 3.11
C ARG A 386 -21.47 -17.32 4.59
N GLU A 387 -21.02 -18.19 5.50
CA GLU A 387 -21.07 -17.92 6.94
C GLU A 387 -20.09 -16.81 7.35
N ALA A 388 -18.88 -16.79 6.80
CA ALA A 388 -17.86 -15.79 7.10
C ALA A 388 -18.25 -14.39 6.58
N LYS A 389 -18.86 -14.31 5.40
CA LYS A 389 -19.47 -13.09 4.82
C LYS A 389 -20.62 -12.59 5.70
N ALA A 390 -21.47 -13.49 6.22
CA ALA A 390 -22.52 -13.13 7.17
C ALA A 390 -21.98 -12.64 8.53
N LYS A 391 -20.85 -13.20 9.01
CA LYS A 391 -20.12 -12.67 10.18
C LYS A 391 -19.56 -11.28 9.90
N LEU A 392 -18.96 -11.06 8.73
CA LEU A 392 -18.41 -9.75 8.34
C LEU A 392 -19.49 -8.67 8.30
N GLU A 393 -20.64 -8.90 7.66
CA GLU A 393 -21.77 -7.95 7.65
C GLU A 393 -22.30 -7.66 9.06
N LYS A 394 -22.41 -8.68 9.92
CA LYS A 394 -22.79 -8.49 11.34
C LYS A 394 -21.79 -7.59 12.08
N TRP A 395 -20.49 -7.82 11.90
CA TRP A 395 -19.45 -7.04 12.57
C TRP A 395 -19.31 -5.62 12.00
N LEU A 396 -19.54 -5.44 10.71
CA LEU A 396 -19.67 -4.12 10.07
C LEU A 396 -20.78 -3.31 10.73
N GLY A 397 -21.96 -3.90 10.95
CA GLY A 397 -23.06 -3.25 11.69
C GLY A 397 -22.66 -2.83 13.12
N ILE A 398 -22.06 -3.74 13.90
CA ILE A 398 -21.64 -3.47 15.28
C ILE A 398 -20.58 -2.36 15.35
N ALA A 399 -19.59 -2.38 14.44
CA ALA A 399 -18.56 -1.34 14.37
C ALA A 399 -19.13 0.01 13.94
N LYS A 400 -20.07 0.01 12.99
CA LYS A 400 -20.77 1.21 12.51
C LYS A 400 -21.59 1.88 13.61
N ASP A 401 -22.36 1.12 14.38
CA ASP A 401 -23.14 1.64 15.52
C ASP A 401 -22.23 2.25 16.59
N ALA A 402 -21.09 1.60 16.90
CA ALA A 402 -20.10 2.11 17.85
C ALA A 402 -19.42 3.41 17.37
N ASP A 403 -19.01 3.47 16.09
CA ASP A 403 -18.44 4.67 15.47
C ASP A 403 -19.45 5.84 15.48
N ILE A 404 -20.74 5.58 15.24
CA ILE A 404 -21.80 6.61 15.31
C ILE A 404 -21.95 7.14 16.75
N MET A 405 -21.94 6.27 17.77
CA MET A 405 -22.00 6.67 19.18
C MET A 405 -20.76 7.45 19.68
N LEU A 406 -19.66 7.42 18.92
CA LEU A 406 -18.42 8.15 19.22
C LEU A 406 -18.27 9.45 18.42
N SER A 407 -18.59 9.42 17.14
CA SER A 407 -18.31 10.51 16.19
C SER A 407 -19.53 11.34 15.80
N GLY A 408 -20.74 10.82 16.02
CA GLY A 408 -21.97 11.35 15.45
C GLY A 408 -22.10 11.20 13.93
N GLN A 409 -21.17 10.48 13.28
CA GLN A 409 -21.11 10.31 11.83
C GLN A 409 -21.23 8.84 11.43
N GLU A 410 -21.82 8.59 10.27
CA GLU A 410 -21.99 7.25 9.69
C GLU A 410 -20.78 6.88 8.80
N PRO A 411 -19.94 5.90 9.18
CA PRO A 411 -18.82 5.45 8.36
C PRO A 411 -19.27 4.53 7.21
N SER A 412 -18.48 4.48 6.13
CA SER A 412 -18.67 3.50 5.06
C SER A 412 -18.02 2.16 5.40
N ASN A 413 -18.48 1.06 4.80
CA ASN A 413 -17.90 -0.27 5.03
C ASN A 413 -16.39 -0.34 4.67
N GLN A 414 -15.92 0.51 3.74
CA GLN A 414 -14.50 0.63 3.40
C GLN A 414 -13.67 1.37 4.47
N GLN A 415 -14.30 2.21 5.30
CA GLN A 415 -13.64 2.92 6.43
C GLN A 415 -13.65 2.10 7.74
N LEU A 416 -14.41 1.01 7.77
CA LEU A 416 -14.47 0.07 8.89
C LEU A 416 -13.43 -1.06 8.76
N ILE A 417 -13.09 -1.45 7.53
CA ILE A 417 -12.13 -2.53 7.23
C ILE A 417 -10.75 -1.95 6.97
N THR A 418 -9.77 -2.33 7.80
CA THR A 418 -8.37 -1.90 7.67
C THR A 418 -7.52 -2.99 7.03
N LYS A 419 -6.53 -2.59 6.22
CA LYS A 419 -5.69 -3.48 5.39
C LYS A 419 -4.30 -3.73 6.00
N ASN A 420 -3.84 -2.84 6.87
CA ASN A 420 -2.53 -2.89 7.52
C ASN A 420 -2.60 -2.27 8.93
N ILE A 421 -1.50 -2.39 9.68
CA ILE A 421 -1.41 -1.92 11.06
C ILE A 421 -1.51 -0.39 11.13
N GLU A 422 -1.05 0.31 10.10
CA GLU A 422 -1.04 1.76 9.98
C GLU A 422 -2.47 2.33 9.86
N GLU A 423 -3.31 1.75 8.99
CA GLU A 423 -4.74 2.07 8.88
C GLU A 423 -5.49 1.77 10.19
N SER A 424 -5.16 0.65 10.86
CA SER A 424 -5.72 0.32 12.19
C SER A 424 -5.30 1.31 13.28
N ASN A 425 -4.04 1.72 13.28
CA ASN A 425 -3.49 2.71 14.20
C ASN A 425 -4.14 4.08 13.99
N GLU A 426 -4.24 4.57 12.74
CA GLU A 426 -4.98 5.80 12.45
C GLU A 426 -6.44 5.69 12.91
N ARG A 427 -7.16 4.64 12.52
CA ARG A 427 -8.57 4.43 12.88
C ARG A 427 -8.79 4.44 14.39
N LEU A 428 -7.90 3.80 15.16
CA LEU A 428 -7.91 3.87 16.63
C LEU A 428 -7.69 5.28 17.16
N LEU A 429 -6.62 5.95 16.74
CA LEU A 429 -6.27 7.28 17.25
C LEU A 429 -7.33 8.32 16.87
N ASN A 430 -7.94 8.19 15.69
CA ASN A 430 -9.06 9.01 15.22
C ASN A 430 -10.24 8.89 16.20
N LEU A 431 -10.77 7.67 16.39
CA LEU A 431 -11.95 7.41 17.22
C LEU A 431 -11.70 7.71 18.71
N VAL A 432 -10.53 7.39 19.24
CA VAL A 432 -10.15 7.76 20.62
C VAL A 432 -10.03 9.28 20.77
N SER A 433 -9.57 10.02 19.75
CA SER A 433 -9.54 11.49 19.81
C SER A 433 -10.95 12.10 19.91
N MET A 434 -11.91 11.59 19.12
CA MET A 434 -13.29 12.09 19.06
C MET A 434 -14.12 11.77 20.30
N ALA A 435 -13.76 10.72 21.04
CA ALA A 435 -14.48 10.30 22.24
C ALA A 435 -14.49 11.36 23.35
N ASP A 436 -15.64 11.97 23.62
CA ASP A 436 -15.85 12.87 24.77
C ASP A 436 -16.48 12.17 25.98
N GLY A 437 -16.20 12.72 27.17
CA GLY A 437 -16.74 12.29 28.47
C GLY A 437 -15.94 11.20 29.20
N THR A 438 -16.33 10.92 30.45
CA THR A 438 -15.67 9.94 31.33
C THR A 438 -16.25 8.52 31.24
N VAL A 439 -17.42 8.36 30.61
CA VAL A 439 -18.12 7.07 30.49
C VAL A 439 -17.32 6.14 29.57
N ARG A 440 -17.21 4.86 29.96
CA ARG A 440 -16.52 3.84 29.16
C ARG A 440 -17.04 3.79 27.73
N LYS A 441 -16.09 3.80 26.80
CA LYS A 441 -16.30 3.75 25.35
C LYS A 441 -15.75 2.44 24.79
N GLU A 442 -16.27 2.06 23.63
CA GLU A 442 -15.86 0.85 22.91
C GLU A 442 -15.74 1.15 21.41
N ILE A 443 -14.67 0.62 20.80
CA ILE A 443 -14.40 0.64 19.36
C ILE A 443 -14.32 -0.82 18.90
N TYR A 444 -14.78 -1.09 17.68
CA TYR A 444 -14.59 -2.38 17.02
C TYR A 444 -13.77 -2.16 15.74
N LEU A 445 -12.69 -2.93 15.62
CA LEU A 445 -11.80 -2.94 14.46
C LEU A 445 -12.01 -4.21 13.65
N ILE A 446 -12.01 -4.07 12.33
CA ILE A 446 -12.17 -5.17 11.38
C ILE A 446 -10.90 -5.22 10.53
N ALA A 447 -9.90 -5.96 11.00
CA ALA A 447 -8.61 -6.03 10.36
C ALA A 447 -8.56 -7.17 9.33
N LYS A 448 -8.26 -6.84 8.07
CA LYS A 448 -7.94 -7.80 7.02
C LYS A 448 -6.44 -8.05 7.00
N GLY A 449 -6.02 -9.33 7.00
CA GLY A 449 -4.64 -9.77 6.83
C GLY A 449 -3.70 -9.50 8.02
N HIS A 450 -4.14 -8.85 9.09
CA HIS A 450 -3.31 -8.46 10.22
C HIS A 450 -4.06 -8.51 11.57
N VAL A 451 -3.37 -8.16 12.66
CA VAL A 451 -3.90 -8.04 14.02
C VAL A 451 -3.61 -6.61 14.52
N PRO A 452 -4.63 -5.80 14.88
CA PRO A 452 -4.44 -4.48 15.49
C PRO A 452 -3.77 -4.55 16.87
N SER A 453 -3.28 -3.43 17.36
CA SER A 453 -2.83 -3.31 18.75
C SER A 453 -3.16 -1.94 19.37
N THR A 454 -3.55 -1.97 20.64
CA THR A 454 -3.89 -0.79 21.45
C THR A 454 -2.68 -0.06 22.03
N VAL A 455 -1.46 -0.58 21.86
CA VAL A 455 -0.22 0.03 22.40
C VAL A 455 -0.11 1.51 22.03
N ILE A 456 -0.42 1.89 20.79
CA ILE A 456 -0.32 3.27 20.32
C ILE A 456 -1.28 4.24 21.04
N ILE A 457 -2.42 3.75 21.54
CA ILE A 457 -3.34 4.54 22.38
C ILE A 457 -2.65 4.90 23.70
N SER A 458 -2.00 3.92 24.34
CA SER A 458 -1.31 4.12 25.62
C SER A 458 -0.06 5.01 25.50
N GLN A 459 0.57 5.04 24.33
CA GLN A 459 1.71 5.90 24.03
C GLN A 459 1.31 7.36 23.80
N ILE A 460 0.18 7.61 23.12
CA ILE A 460 -0.23 8.97 22.72
C ILE A 460 -1.19 9.63 23.72
N PHE A 461 -2.09 8.88 24.35
CA PHE A 461 -3.15 9.44 25.20
C PHE A 461 -2.97 9.08 26.68
N GLN A 462 -2.15 9.84 27.42
CA GLN A 462 -1.94 9.64 28.86
C GLN A 462 -3.19 9.86 29.74
N ASN A 463 -4.25 10.48 29.20
CA ASN A 463 -5.55 10.62 29.89
C ASN A 463 -6.47 9.41 29.71
N ILE A 464 -6.03 8.34 29.03
CA ILE A 464 -6.77 7.08 28.89
C ILE A 464 -6.48 6.15 30.07
N LYS A 465 -7.54 5.59 30.67
CA LYS A 465 -7.49 4.55 31.70
C LYS A 465 -8.41 3.39 31.34
N ASN A 466 -8.24 2.28 32.05
CA ASN A 466 -9.01 1.04 31.88
C ASN A 466 -9.05 0.55 30.42
N LEU A 467 -7.96 0.78 29.69
CA LEU A 467 -7.75 0.33 28.31
C LEU A 467 -7.74 -1.20 28.28
N SER A 468 -8.54 -1.80 27.40
CA SER A 468 -8.67 -3.25 27.25
C SER A 468 -8.78 -3.63 25.78
N GLU A 469 -8.00 -4.62 25.36
CA GLU A 469 -8.01 -5.22 24.03
C GLU A 469 -8.57 -6.65 24.12
N LEU A 470 -9.49 -7.01 23.22
CA LEU A 470 -10.07 -8.35 23.16
C LEU A 470 -10.37 -8.75 21.71
N VAL A 471 -9.76 -9.84 21.25
CA VAL A 471 -10.17 -10.50 19.99
C VAL A 471 -11.55 -11.11 20.20
N MET A 472 -12.52 -10.72 19.37
CA MET A 472 -13.93 -11.10 19.48
C MET A 472 -14.32 -12.26 18.55
N ASP A 473 -13.70 -12.32 17.36
CA ASP A 473 -13.98 -13.29 16.30
C ASP A 473 -12.80 -13.35 15.33
N GLU A 474 -12.58 -14.51 14.72
CA GLU A 474 -11.59 -14.73 13.67
C GLU A 474 -12.15 -15.67 12.60
N PHE A 475 -12.11 -15.25 11.34
CA PHE A 475 -12.62 -16.04 10.21
C PHE A 475 -11.86 -15.72 8.92
N ASN A 476 -11.96 -16.60 7.92
CA ASN A 476 -11.35 -16.39 6.60
C ASN A 476 -12.44 -16.14 5.56
N ILE A 477 -12.14 -15.34 4.53
CA ILE A 477 -12.94 -15.17 3.31
C ILE A 477 -11.98 -15.23 2.12
N VAL A 478 -12.15 -16.15 1.18
CA VAL A 478 -11.24 -16.37 0.03
C VAL A 478 -9.75 -16.44 0.47
N ASN A 479 -9.47 -17.25 1.50
CA ASN A 479 -8.16 -17.39 2.17
C ASN A 479 -7.58 -16.14 2.86
N GLU A 480 -8.28 -15.00 2.86
CA GLU A 480 -7.89 -13.80 3.60
C GLU A 480 -8.42 -13.86 5.03
N LYS A 481 -7.53 -13.76 6.03
CA LYS A 481 -7.93 -13.74 7.44
C LYS A 481 -8.52 -12.38 7.82
N TYR A 482 -9.65 -12.40 8.51
CA TYR A 482 -10.26 -11.27 9.20
C TYR A 482 -10.15 -11.47 10.71
N THR A 483 -9.64 -10.45 11.40
CA THR A 483 -9.48 -10.39 12.86
C THR A 483 -10.38 -9.29 13.40
N ILE A 484 -11.32 -9.62 14.29
CA ILE A 484 -12.19 -8.63 14.94
C ILE A 484 -11.67 -8.31 16.34
N VAL A 485 -11.34 -7.05 16.60
CA VAL A 485 -10.83 -6.61 17.91
C VAL A 485 -11.74 -5.55 18.51
N ARG A 486 -12.20 -5.80 19.74
CA ARG A 486 -12.91 -4.84 20.58
C ARG A 486 -11.90 -4.13 21.48
N VAL A 487 -11.92 -2.80 21.42
CA VAL A 487 -11.05 -1.91 22.20
C VAL A 487 -11.92 -1.06 23.11
N GLY A 488 -11.82 -1.28 24.42
CA GLY A 488 -12.58 -0.56 25.44
C GLY A 488 -11.68 0.39 26.24
N PHE A 489 -12.15 1.60 26.54
CA PHE A 489 -11.36 2.61 27.25
C PHE A 489 -12.22 3.64 28.00
N GLU A 490 -11.63 4.36 28.95
CA GLU A 490 -12.22 5.48 29.68
C GLU A 490 -11.26 6.67 29.63
N LYS A 491 -11.76 7.90 29.47
CA LYS A 491 -10.96 9.12 29.62
C LYS A 491 -11.11 9.67 31.04
N THR A 492 -10.00 10.05 31.68
CA THR A 492 -10.06 10.90 32.86
C THR A 492 -10.39 12.32 32.44
N TYR A 493 -11.49 12.86 32.97
CA TYR A 493 -11.77 14.29 32.87
C TYR A 493 -10.89 15.04 33.88
N ASP A 494 -10.13 15.98 33.36
CA ASP A 494 -9.33 16.95 34.09
C ASP A 494 -9.51 18.29 33.37
N GLU A 495 -9.77 19.35 34.11
CA GLU A 495 -10.05 20.68 33.54
C GLU A 495 -8.85 21.22 32.75
N SER A 496 -7.62 20.88 33.17
CA SER A 496 -6.38 21.24 32.47
C SER A 496 -6.20 20.53 31.10
N ILE A 497 -6.99 19.50 30.82
CA ILE A 497 -6.97 18.68 29.60
C ILE A 497 -8.25 18.92 28.76
N CYS A 498 -8.99 20.00 29.01
CA CYS A 498 -10.16 20.35 28.21
C CYS A 498 -9.79 20.78 26.78
N SER A 499 -10.37 20.12 25.78
CA SER A 499 -10.22 20.44 24.35
C SER A 499 -11.12 21.60 23.92
N HIS A 500 -11.02 22.73 24.63
CA HIS A 500 -12.04 23.78 24.76
C HIS A 500 -12.88 24.08 23.51
N ASP A 501 -14.19 24.11 23.71
CA ASP A 501 -15.21 24.43 22.71
C ASP A 501 -15.97 25.70 23.14
N TYR A 502 -15.44 26.87 22.76
CA TYR A 502 -15.95 28.19 23.15
C TYR A 502 -17.15 28.63 22.31
N GLN A 503 -18.09 29.31 22.96
CA GLN A 503 -19.14 30.08 22.31
C GLN A 503 -19.18 31.50 22.89
N LEU A 504 -19.56 32.48 22.08
CA LEU A 504 -19.83 33.84 22.56
C LEU A 504 -21.04 33.83 23.50
N THR A 505 -20.91 34.47 24.66
CA THR A 505 -21.96 34.55 25.69
C THR A 505 -22.39 35.98 26.03
N ASP A 506 -21.51 36.97 25.85
CA ASP A 506 -21.85 38.39 25.97
C ASP A 506 -20.97 39.22 25.01
N LYS A 507 -21.47 40.37 24.54
CA LYS A 507 -20.75 41.29 23.65
C LYS A 507 -21.21 42.73 23.83
N VAL A 508 -20.28 43.61 24.18
CA VAL A 508 -20.45 45.06 24.10
C VAL A 508 -19.64 45.56 22.91
N ASN A 509 -20.36 46.06 21.89
CA ASN A 509 -19.75 46.62 20.68
C ASN A 509 -18.84 47.80 20.99
N THR A 510 -17.79 47.95 20.19
CA THR A 510 -16.89 49.11 20.18
C THR A 510 -17.63 50.38 19.73
N THR A 511 -17.03 51.52 20.01
CA THR A 511 -17.39 52.80 19.40
C THR A 511 -16.16 53.43 18.76
N CYS A 512 -16.28 54.61 18.15
CA CYS A 512 -15.13 55.33 17.61
C CYS A 512 -14.12 55.76 18.69
N THR A 513 -14.55 55.88 19.95
CA THR A 513 -13.71 56.39 21.05
C THR A 513 -13.56 55.45 22.24
N GLU A 514 -14.62 54.76 22.65
CA GLU A 514 -14.58 53.76 23.74
C GLU A 514 -14.43 52.32 23.21
N ASN A 515 -13.63 51.54 23.95
CA ASN A 515 -13.33 50.13 23.72
C ASN A 515 -14.54 49.23 24.06
N GLY A 516 -14.70 48.15 23.30
CA GLY A 516 -15.71 47.11 23.54
C GLY A 516 -15.14 45.89 24.27
N TYR A 517 -15.96 44.86 24.47
CA TYR A 517 -15.52 43.55 24.94
C TYR A 517 -16.42 42.41 24.46
N GLU A 518 -15.88 41.21 24.46
CA GLU A 518 -16.62 39.96 24.26
C GLU A 518 -16.28 38.98 25.39
N THR A 519 -17.28 38.28 25.92
CA THR A 519 -17.09 37.19 26.89
C THR A 519 -17.44 35.88 26.22
N VAL A 520 -16.49 34.94 26.18
CA VAL A 520 -16.69 33.59 25.64
C VAL A 520 -16.69 32.55 26.76
N ARG A 521 -17.57 31.56 26.66
CA ARG A 521 -17.69 30.44 27.63
C ARG A 521 -17.47 29.11 26.93
N CYS A 522 -16.68 28.24 27.53
CA CYS A 522 -16.51 26.88 27.03
C CYS A 522 -17.74 26.00 27.33
N ARG A 523 -18.35 25.39 26.32
CA ARG A 523 -19.48 24.45 26.45
C ARG A 523 -19.15 23.18 27.24
N LYS A 524 -17.87 22.78 27.31
CA LYS A 524 -17.42 21.52 27.93
C LYS A 524 -17.04 21.63 29.42
N CYS A 525 -16.35 22.70 29.83
CA CYS A 525 -15.90 22.90 31.21
C CYS A 525 -16.55 24.10 31.91
N GLY A 526 -17.19 25.01 31.17
CA GLY A 526 -17.75 26.24 31.72
C GLY A 526 -16.76 27.37 31.94
N LYS A 527 -15.45 27.18 31.68
CA LYS A 527 -14.43 28.26 31.75
C LYS A 527 -14.87 29.46 30.91
N GLU A 528 -14.77 30.66 31.49
CA GLU A 528 -15.02 31.93 30.82
C GLU A 528 -13.71 32.69 30.62
N GLU A 529 -13.61 33.39 29.50
CA GLU A 529 -12.51 34.30 29.15
C GLU A 529 -13.15 35.57 28.55
N THR A 530 -12.70 36.76 28.97
CA THR A 530 -13.17 38.04 28.43
C THR A 530 -12.06 38.69 27.61
N VAL A 531 -12.38 39.06 26.37
CA VAL A 531 -11.45 39.66 25.41
C VAL A 531 -11.85 41.11 25.15
N MET A 532 -10.87 42.00 25.14
CA MET A 532 -11.09 43.43 24.91
C MET A 532 -11.08 43.74 23.40
N LEU A 533 -11.99 44.59 22.94
CA LEU A 533 -12.04 45.05 21.54
C LEU A 533 -11.60 46.53 21.47
N PRO A 534 -10.60 46.88 20.63
CA PRO A 534 -10.15 48.27 20.50
C PRO A 534 -11.24 49.15 19.90
N ALA A 535 -11.29 50.41 20.32
CA ALA A 535 -12.15 51.42 19.71
C ALA A 535 -11.91 51.47 18.18
N THR A 536 -13.00 51.51 17.40
CA THR A 536 -12.97 51.47 15.92
C THR A 536 -12.20 52.64 15.30
N GLY A 537 -11.96 53.70 16.08
CA GLY A 537 -11.44 54.97 15.59
C GLY A 537 -12.50 55.78 14.86
N HIS A 538 -12.13 57.02 14.51
CA HIS A 538 -12.89 57.82 13.56
C HIS A 538 -12.38 57.53 12.13
N ILE A 539 -13.31 57.18 11.26
CA ILE A 539 -13.11 57.15 9.80
C ILE A 539 -13.73 58.44 9.25
N ASP A 540 -12.97 59.19 8.46
CA ASP A 540 -13.42 60.36 7.69
C ASP A 540 -12.89 60.22 6.25
N PHE A 541 -13.67 59.58 5.38
CA PHE A 541 -13.35 59.47 3.95
C PHE A 541 -13.67 60.77 3.19
N SER A 542 -14.68 61.52 3.65
CA SER A 542 -15.12 62.78 3.05
C SER A 542 -14.09 63.92 3.18
N HIS A 543 -13.23 63.83 4.20
CA HIS A 543 -12.31 64.87 4.68
C HIS A 543 -13.04 66.17 5.13
N ASP A 544 -14.29 66.05 5.61
CA ASP A 544 -15.08 67.18 6.12
C ASP A 544 -14.97 67.39 7.64
N GLY A 545 -14.28 66.47 8.34
CA GLY A 545 -14.09 66.49 9.78
C GLY A 545 -15.20 65.79 10.57
N ILE A 546 -16.19 65.18 9.92
CA ILE A 546 -17.26 64.39 10.54
C ILE A 546 -17.05 62.92 10.20
N CYS A 547 -17.02 62.07 11.24
CA CYS A 547 -16.81 60.64 11.04
C CYS A 547 -18.05 59.95 10.47
N GLU A 548 -17.94 59.21 9.37
CA GLU A 548 -19.11 58.55 8.74
C GLU A 548 -19.67 57.36 9.54
N VAL A 549 -18.92 56.84 10.51
CA VAL A 549 -19.35 55.71 11.37
C VAL A 549 -20.26 56.18 12.52
N CYS A 550 -20.02 57.36 13.09
CA CYS A 550 -20.76 57.85 14.27
C CYS A 550 -21.42 59.22 14.08
N TYR A 551 -21.21 59.89 12.95
CA TYR A 551 -21.71 61.23 12.63
C TYR A 551 -21.39 62.30 13.69
N ARG A 552 -20.18 62.21 14.27
CA ARG A 552 -19.61 63.19 15.22
C ARG A 552 -18.30 63.75 14.66
N PRO A 553 -17.84 64.93 15.12
CA PRO A 553 -16.54 65.46 14.73
C PRO A 553 -15.41 64.47 15.04
N ALA A 554 -14.54 64.21 14.07
CA ALA A 554 -13.39 63.31 14.15
C ALA A 554 -12.20 63.93 14.95
N ILE A 555 -12.52 64.51 16.11
CA ILE A 555 -11.62 65.31 16.95
C ILE A 555 -11.33 64.58 18.28
N GLU A 556 -12.22 63.70 18.72
CA GLU A 556 -12.02 62.88 19.92
C GLU A 556 -10.98 61.78 19.63
N ILE A 557 -9.93 61.69 20.45
CA ILE A 557 -8.88 60.69 20.27
C ILE A 557 -9.41 59.32 20.73
N PRO A 558 -9.29 58.25 19.92
CA PRO A 558 -9.70 56.91 20.34
C PRO A 558 -8.89 56.43 21.55
N LYS A 559 -9.53 55.69 22.45
CA LYS A 559 -8.90 55.17 23.66
C LYS A 559 -7.89 54.09 23.30
N ASN A 560 -6.60 54.40 23.46
CA ASN A 560 -5.51 53.45 23.25
C ASN A 560 -5.79 52.10 23.94
N MET A 561 -5.41 51.02 23.26
CA MET A 561 -5.37 49.68 23.82
C MET A 561 -3.91 49.23 23.88
N HIS A 562 -3.53 48.71 25.04
CA HIS A 562 -2.26 48.06 25.31
C HIS A 562 -2.57 46.59 25.65
N TYR A 563 -1.77 45.67 25.13
CA TYR A 563 -1.84 44.25 25.43
C TYR A 563 -0.57 43.83 26.17
N SER A 564 -0.71 42.90 27.10
CA SER A 564 0.36 42.38 27.95
C SER A 564 0.53 40.88 27.68
N ILE A 565 1.71 40.30 27.91
CA ILE A 565 1.89 38.84 27.81
C ILE A 565 0.84 38.13 28.67
N GLY A 566 0.13 37.17 28.05
CA GLY A 566 -0.97 36.44 28.69
C GLY A 566 -2.38 36.96 28.38
N ASP A 567 -2.55 38.20 27.89
CA ASP A 567 -3.85 38.74 27.46
C ASP A 567 -4.46 37.92 26.33
N VAL A 568 -5.80 37.92 26.23
CA VAL A 568 -6.56 37.05 25.31
C VAL A 568 -7.37 37.80 24.26
N GLN A 569 -7.50 37.16 23.10
CA GLN A 569 -8.30 37.58 21.95
C GLN A 569 -9.08 36.38 21.40
N ALA A 570 -10.33 36.59 21.00
CA ALA A 570 -11.17 35.58 20.38
C ALA A 570 -11.29 35.84 18.87
N ARG A 571 -11.21 34.79 18.04
CA ARG A 571 -11.51 34.87 16.60
C ARG A 571 -12.29 33.63 16.15
N THR A 572 -13.27 33.82 15.28
CA THR A 572 -13.97 32.73 14.60
C THR A 572 -13.11 32.27 13.42
N ILE A 573 -12.80 30.97 13.37
CA ILE A 573 -12.10 30.37 12.22
C ILE A 573 -12.90 29.15 11.77
N GLY A 574 -13.44 29.23 10.56
CA GLY A 574 -14.50 28.35 10.08
C GLY A 574 -15.71 28.47 11.01
N ASN A 575 -16.24 27.33 11.47
CA ASN A 575 -17.44 27.28 12.32
C ASN A 575 -17.14 27.22 13.83
N LYS A 576 -15.94 27.60 14.29
CA LYS A 576 -15.53 27.53 15.71
C LYS A 576 -14.82 28.80 16.19
N VAL A 577 -15.11 29.21 17.43
CA VAL A 577 -14.37 30.27 18.14
C VAL A 577 -13.09 29.69 18.75
N TYR A 578 -11.95 30.32 18.43
CA TYR A 578 -10.65 30.02 18.99
C TYR A 578 -10.15 31.20 19.82
N LEU A 579 -9.45 30.89 20.91
CA LEU A 579 -8.69 31.88 21.67
C LEU A 579 -7.26 31.96 21.15
N PHE A 580 -6.73 33.16 21.21
CA PHE A 580 -5.33 33.50 20.97
C PHE A 580 -4.81 34.28 22.17
N ARG A 581 -3.56 34.06 22.54
CA ARG A 581 -2.93 34.64 23.73
C ARG A 581 -1.71 35.45 23.33
N CYS A 582 -1.53 36.62 23.94
CA CYS A 582 -0.38 37.49 23.71
C CYS A 582 0.90 36.77 24.19
N ILE A 583 1.89 36.65 23.30
CA ILE A 583 3.19 36.03 23.56
C ILE A 583 4.38 36.98 23.28
N ASP A 584 4.12 38.12 22.64
CA ASP A 584 5.06 39.22 22.48
C ASP A 584 4.28 40.54 22.50
N GLU A 585 4.80 41.57 23.15
CA GLU A 585 4.17 42.89 23.25
C GLU A 585 4.71 43.86 22.18
N ASP A 586 5.93 43.65 21.68
CA ASP A 586 6.57 44.54 20.68
C ASP A 586 7.10 43.69 19.52
N TYR A 587 6.16 43.03 18.84
CA TYR A 587 6.41 42.18 17.68
C TYR A 587 6.90 43.00 16.48
N GLU A 588 8.21 42.94 16.25
CA GLU A 588 8.83 43.35 14.98
C GLU A 588 8.43 42.38 13.86
N ASP A 589 7.97 42.92 12.72
CA ASP A 589 7.64 42.12 11.55
C ASP A 589 8.89 41.65 10.77
N ALA A 590 8.71 40.79 9.76
CA ALA A 590 9.81 40.22 8.98
C ALA A 590 10.58 41.25 8.12
N MET A 591 10.19 42.53 8.14
CA MET A 591 10.90 43.64 7.49
C MET A 591 11.51 44.64 8.50
N GLY A 592 11.32 44.43 9.81
CA GLY A 592 11.82 45.34 10.85
C GLY A 592 11.05 46.66 10.92
N ASN A 593 9.76 46.67 10.54
CA ASN A 593 8.95 47.87 10.66
C ASN A 593 8.58 48.10 12.14
N PHE A 594 9.00 49.24 12.70
CA PHE A 594 8.63 49.68 14.05
C PHE A 594 7.16 50.14 14.15
N GLN A 595 6.24 49.19 14.00
CA GLN A 595 4.87 49.32 14.46
C GLN A 595 4.74 48.51 15.74
N ARG A 596 4.33 49.14 16.84
CA ARG A 596 4.05 48.46 18.10
C ARG A 596 2.86 47.54 17.89
N THR A 597 3.12 46.25 17.73
CA THR A 597 2.09 45.23 17.57
C THR A 597 2.31 44.12 18.59
N ALA A 598 1.25 43.64 19.21
CA ALA A 598 1.33 42.47 20.08
C ALA A 598 1.07 41.20 19.25
N LEU A 599 1.92 40.18 19.40
CA LEU A 599 1.75 38.89 18.74
C LEU A 599 0.86 37.99 19.58
N PHE A 600 -0.27 37.58 18.99
CA PHE A 600 -1.23 36.67 19.57
C PHE A 600 -1.11 35.29 18.91
N LEU A 601 -0.75 34.25 19.68
CA LEU A 601 -0.66 32.86 19.21
C LEU A 601 -1.89 32.05 19.68
N CYS A 602 -2.42 31.17 18.84
CA CYS A 602 -3.60 30.38 19.20
C CYS A 602 -3.32 29.49 20.44
N ASP A 603 -4.27 29.49 21.36
CA ASP A 603 -4.19 28.78 22.65
C ASP A 603 -4.44 27.26 22.49
N SER A 604 -4.68 26.78 21.27
CA SER A 604 -4.96 25.39 20.89
C SER A 604 -4.45 25.06 19.48
N VAL A 605 -4.38 23.78 19.11
CA VAL A 605 -4.08 23.35 17.74
C VAL A 605 -5.39 23.09 16.98
N ILE A 606 -5.56 23.75 15.83
CA ILE A 606 -6.59 23.41 14.85
C ILE A 606 -6.17 22.09 14.20
N ARG A 607 -7.03 21.06 14.31
CA ARG A 607 -6.79 19.73 13.74
C ARG A 607 -6.77 19.76 12.20
N SER A 608 -6.20 18.74 11.56
CA SER A 608 -6.24 18.62 10.09
C SER A 608 -7.60 18.22 9.51
N ASP A 609 -8.51 17.58 10.27
CA ASP A 609 -9.82 17.10 9.79
C ASP A 609 -10.92 18.17 9.68
N ILE A 610 -10.53 19.37 9.28
CA ILE A 610 -11.35 20.60 9.20
C ILE A 610 -11.94 20.87 7.81
N LEU A 611 -11.66 20.04 6.81
CA LEU A 611 -12.20 20.19 5.46
C LEU A 611 -13.65 19.68 5.39
N GLU A 612 -14.57 20.55 5.00
CA GLU A 612 -15.97 20.14 4.80
C GLU A 612 -16.10 19.11 3.67
N LYS A 613 -16.91 18.07 3.90
CA LYS A 613 -17.16 16.98 2.95
C LYS A 613 -17.97 17.48 1.74
N THR A 614 -17.29 18.07 0.78
CA THR A 614 -17.88 18.38 -0.54
C THR A 614 -18.35 17.10 -1.23
N ARG A 615 -19.42 17.19 -2.03
CA ARG A 615 -20.10 16.03 -2.65
C ARG A 615 -19.28 15.30 -3.73
N GLN A 616 -18.01 15.65 -3.90
CA GLN A 616 -17.07 15.03 -4.85
C GLN A 616 -16.00 14.16 -4.18
N ALA A 617 -15.99 14.04 -2.85
CA ALA A 617 -15.21 13.06 -2.10
C ALA A 617 -15.78 11.63 -2.28
N ILE A 618 -15.71 11.11 -3.52
CA ILE A 618 -16.20 9.78 -3.94
C ILE A 618 -15.10 8.72 -3.79
N ASP A 619 -13.84 9.09 -4.05
CA ASP A 619 -12.68 8.27 -3.75
C ASP A 619 -12.09 8.63 -2.38
N GLY A 620 -11.63 7.61 -1.65
CA GLY A 620 -11.26 7.68 -0.23
C GLY A 620 -9.96 8.41 0.12
N LEU A 621 -9.60 9.48 -0.60
CA LEU A 621 -8.57 10.41 -0.14
C LEU A 621 -9.06 11.11 1.15
N SER A 622 -8.12 11.50 2.00
CA SER A 622 -8.43 12.01 3.33
C SER A 622 -9.09 13.39 3.31
N ASN A 623 -10.19 13.57 4.06
CA ASN A 623 -10.74 14.89 4.43
C ASN A 623 -9.83 15.61 5.47
N LYS A 624 -8.52 15.40 5.39
CA LYS A 624 -7.50 15.99 6.25
C LYS A 624 -6.72 17.00 5.39
N LEU A 625 -6.57 18.21 5.91
CA LEU A 625 -5.74 19.25 5.32
C LEU A 625 -4.26 18.86 5.38
N SER A 626 -3.53 19.04 4.27
CA SER A 626 -2.09 18.86 4.18
C SER A 626 -1.39 20.23 4.21
N PHE A 627 -0.06 20.28 4.05
CA PHE A 627 0.59 21.56 3.73
C PHE A 627 0.34 21.95 2.26
N GLY A 628 0.28 20.96 1.36
CA GLY A 628 0.00 21.10 -0.06
C GLY A 628 1.06 20.46 -0.95
N SER A 629 1.01 20.77 -2.24
CA SER A 629 1.86 20.12 -3.26
C SER A 629 3.38 20.35 -3.13
N ASN A 630 3.83 21.34 -2.36
CA ASN A 630 5.24 21.69 -2.13
C ASN A 630 5.37 22.60 -0.90
N ASN A 631 6.60 22.82 -0.42
CA ASN A 631 6.90 23.55 0.82
C ASN A 631 6.81 25.09 0.74
N ASN A 632 6.21 25.66 -0.31
CA ASN A 632 5.98 27.10 -0.44
C ASN A 632 4.72 27.57 0.29
N TYR A 633 4.87 28.20 1.47
CA TYR A 633 3.73 28.71 2.25
C TYR A 633 2.81 29.64 1.46
N LYS A 634 3.34 30.43 0.51
CA LYS A 634 2.57 31.34 -0.35
C LYS A 634 1.40 30.66 -1.07
N TYR A 635 1.61 29.40 -1.47
CA TYR A 635 0.70 28.56 -2.25
C TYR A 635 0.31 27.29 -1.47
N SER A 636 0.43 27.31 -0.15
CA SER A 636 0.06 26.20 0.72
C SER A 636 -1.46 26.11 0.92
N GLU A 637 -1.98 24.90 1.05
CA GLU A 637 -3.39 24.64 1.36
C GLU A 637 -3.76 25.24 2.72
N ILE A 638 -2.82 25.26 3.67
CA ILE A 638 -2.96 25.89 4.98
C ILE A 638 -3.22 27.40 4.86
N ARG A 639 -2.44 28.11 4.03
CA ARG A 639 -2.58 29.56 3.85
C ARG A 639 -3.89 29.88 3.12
N GLU A 640 -4.24 29.14 2.08
CA GLU A 640 -5.52 29.28 1.39
C GLU A 640 -6.71 29.00 2.33
N TRP A 641 -6.63 27.95 3.15
CA TRP A 641 -7.67 27.64 4.14
C TRP A 641 -7.82 28.77 5.17
N LEU A 642 -6.72 29.27 5.75
CA LEU A 642 -6.78 30.37 6.72
C LEU A 642 -7.37 31.65 6.12
N LEU A 643 -6.97 32.03 4.90
CA LEU A 643 -7.52 33.20 4.20
C LEU A 643 -9.02 33.09 3.92
N ASN A 644 -9.51 31.89 3.64
CA ASN A 644 -10.92 31.63 3.33
C ASN A 644 -11.82 31.44 4.57
N HIS A 645 -11.24 31.19 5.76
CA HIS A 645 -12.01 30.78 6.95
C HIS A 645 -11.80 31.67 8.20
N ALA A 646 -10.76 32.51 8.27
CA ALA A 646 -10.57 33.41 9.41
C ALA A 646 -11.23 34.77 9.15
N GLU A 647 -12.38 35.04 9.79
CA GLU A 647 -12.99 36.37 9.76
C GLU A 647 -12.11 37.37 10.53
N ALA A 648 -11.75 38.46 9.84
CA ALA A 648 -10.60 39.30 10.21
C ALA A 648 -10.96 40.76 10.52
N ASP A 649 -12.02 40.95 11.30
CA ASP A 649 -12.36 42.24 11.91
C ASP A 649 -11.20 42.74 12.80
N PHE A 650 -10.83 44.01 12.62
CA PHE A 650 -9.77 44.71 13.37
C PHE A 650 -8.34 44.09 13.31
N VAL A 651 -8.02 43.25 12.31
CA VAL A 651 -6.67 42.64 12.16
C VAL A 651 -5.84 43.31 11.05
N TYR A 652 -4.57 43.60 11.37
CA TYR A 652 -3.59 44.26 10.49
C TYR A 652 -2.87 43.27 9.55
N GLU A 653 -2.49 43.72 8.35
CA GLU A 653 -1.77 42.89 7.36
C GLU A 653 -0.27 42.86 7.65
N THR A 654 0.14 41.82 8.38
CA THR A 654 1.48 41.67 8.95
C THR A 654 2.46 41.18 7.89
N TYR A 655 3.66 41.75 7.80
CA TYR A 655 4.73 41.20 6.95
C TYR A 655 5.31 39.92 7.58
N ILE A 656 4.88 38.78 7.05
CA ILE A 656 5.20 37.43 7.53
C ILE A 656 6.21 36.72 6.62
N GLY A 657 7.01 37.47 5.86
CA GLY A 657 7.97 36.88 4.93
C GLY A 657 9.00 35.98 5.61
N ILE A 658 9.61 35.08 4.84
CA ILE A 658 10.78 34.32 5.28
C ILE A 658 11.99 34.65 4.40
N THR A 659 13.19 34.53 4.97
CA THR A 659 14.48 34.86 4.33
C THR A 659 15.45 33.69 4.28
N ARG A 660 15.07 32.53 4.84
CA ARG A 660 15.92 31.36 5.10
C ARG A 660 15.15 30.06 4.91
N SER A 661 15.90 29.04 4.55
CA SER A 661 15.56 27.61 4.58
C SER A 661 16.49 26.91 5.58
N TYR A 662 16.16 25.71 6.05
CA TYR A 662 16.94 25.05 7.11
C TYR A 662 17.15 23.55 6.84
N ILE A 663 18.31 23.03 7.25
CA ILE A 663 18.63 21.59 7.26
C ILE A 663 18.73 21.10 8.71
N GLY A 664 18.19 19.91 8.98
CA GLY A 664 18.34 19.20 10.25
C GLY A 664 17.10 19.23 11.13
N ALA A 665 17.26 18.92 12.41
CA ALA A 665 16.17 18.86 13.38
C ALA A 665 16.71 19.01 14.82
N THR A 666 15.87 19.52 15.72
CA THR A 666 16.17 19.55 17.16
C THR A 666 15.95 18.18 17.80
N TRP A 667 16.62 17.95 18.95
CA TRP A 667 16.60 16.67 19.65
C TRP A 667 15.20 16.27 20.14
N LYS A 668 14.82 14.99 19.97
CA LYS A 668 13.55 14.47 20.50
C LYS A 668 13.53 14.51 22.03
N GLY A 669 12.38 14.88 22.59
CA GLY A 669 12.16 15.04 24.03
C GLY A 669 12.78 16.28 24.66
N SER A 670 13.33 17.23 23.87
CA SER A 670 13.97 18.44 24.40
C SER A 670 13.00 19.58 24.74
N TYR A 671 11.83 19.63 24.09
CA TYR A 671 10.83 20.68 24.27
C TYR A 671 11.46 22.09 24.25
N GLU A 672 11.16 22.99 25.19
CA GLU A 672 11.72 24.35 25.27
C GLU A 672 13.25 24.39 25.46
N GLN A 673 13.85 23.26 25.81
CA GLN A 673 15.28 23.09 26.11
C GLN A 673 16.11 22.66 24.88
N PHE A 674 15.53 22.71 23.67
CA PHE A 674 16.30 22.45 22.45
C PHE A 674 17.48 23.41 22.29
N ASN A 675 18.52 22.93 21.61
CA ASN A 675 19.51 23.78 20.95
C ASN A 675 19.28 23.79 19.43
N ASP A 676 19.53 24.95 18.84
CA ASP A 676 19.46 25.23 17.40
C ASP A 676 20.76 24.83 16.67
N ASN A 677 21.79 24.37 17.38
CA ASN A 677 23.04 23.84 16.82
C ASN A 677 22.85 22.78 15.71
N ASN A 678 21.75 22.01 15.76
CA ASN A 678 21.40 21.00 14.76
C ASN A 678 20.52 21.53 13.60
N LEU A 679 20.14 22.81 13.63
CA LEU A 679 19.34 23.49 12.60
C LEU A 679 20.24 24.42 11.78
N MET A 680 20.83 23.89 10.71
CA MET A 680 21.72 24.66 9.85
C MET A 680 20.91 25.56 8.91
N ALA A 681 20.91 26.87 9.20
CA ALA A 681 20.30 27.90 8.37
C ALA A 681 21.01 27.99 7.00
N MET A 682 20.30 27.67 5.93
CA MET A 682 20.72 27.86 4.54
C MET A 682 20.25 29.23 4.03
N LYS A 683 20.85 29.70 2.93
CA LYS A 683 20.70 31.09 2.49
C LYS A 683 20.71 31.28 0.98
N GLU A 684 19.52 31.18 0.37
CA GLU A 684 18.86 32.34 -0.28
C GLU A 684 17.41 31.98 -0.67
N MET A 685 16.47 32.20 0.25
CA MET A 685 15.04 31.88 0.08
C MET A 685 14.20 33.05 0.57
N PHE A 686 13.86 33.98 -0.33
CA PHE A 686 13.07 35.17 -0.01
C PHE A 686 11.61 35.03 -0.46
N GLN A 687 10.70 34.92 0.50
CA GLN A 687 9.25 34.98 0.26
C GLN A 687 8.69 36.26 0.85
N LEU A 688 8.39 37.27 0.03
CA LEU A 688 7.64 38.45 0.49
C LEU A 688 6.14 38.11 0.55
N LEU A 689 5.57 38.24 1.75
CA LEU A 689 4.22 37.84 2.11
C LEU A 689 3.63 38.81 3.13
N GLN A 690 2.32 39.07 3.00
CA GLN A 690 1.50 39.69 4.03
C GLN A 690 0.27 38.83 4.27
N ASP A 691 -0.10 38.64 5.53
CA ASP A 691 -1.32 37.93 5.96
C ASP A 691 -1.84 38.55 7.27
N LYS A 692 -3.14 38.37 7.55
CA LYS A 692 -3.77 38.78 8.82
C LYS A 692 -3.68 37.69 9.90
N VAL A 693 -3.81 36.43 9.48
CA VAL A 693 -3.70 35.24 10.33
C VAL A 693 -2.79 34.23 9.62
N PHE A 694 -1.78 33.73 10.32
CA PHE A 694 -0.65 32.99 9.73
C PHE A 694 -0.08 31.95 10.70
N ILE A 695 0.65 30.93 10.22
CA ILE A 695 1.44 30.04 11.10
C ILE A 695 2.84 30.62 11.33
N LEU A 696 3.45 30.30 12.48
CA LEU A 696 4.80 30.79 12.82
C LEU A 696 5.88 30.28 11.84
N SER A 697 6.96 31.05 11.68
CA SER A 697 8.18 30.60 11.01
C SER A 697 9.06 29.78 11.96
N LEU A 698 10.11 29.15 11.44
CA LEU A 698 11.13 28.51 12.28
C LEU A 698 11.89 29.53 13.12
N ASP A 699 12.33 30.66 12.54
CA ASP A 699 12.99 31.74 13.29
C ASP A 699 12.09 32.26 14.45
N GLU A 700 10.78 32.41 14.23
CA GLU A 700 9.81 32.72 15.29
C GLU A 700 9.65 31.59 16.31
N ALA A 701 9.59 30.33 15.87
CA ALA A 701 9.49 29.20 16.79
C ALA A 701 10.73 29.08 17.70
N LEU A 702 11.92 29.42 17.18
CA LEU A 702 13.15 29.52 17.97
C LEU A 702 13.08 30.70 18.96
N LYS A 703 12.55 31.87 18.55
CA LYS A 703 12.34 33.04 19.43
C LYS A 703 11.35 32.75 20.56
N TYR A 704 10.24 32.07 20.26
CA TYR A 704 9.12 31.81 21.19
C TYR A 704 9.11 30.37 21.73
N ARG A 705 10.28 29.72 21.86
CA ARG A 705 10.41 28.31 22.23
C ARG A 705 9.64 27.92 23.50
N ASP A 706 9.58 28.83 24.47
CA ASP A 706 9.02 28.58 25.79
C ASP A 706 7.49 28.38 25.78
N VAL A 707 6.78 28.82 24.72
CA VAL A 707 5.31 28.71 24.59
C VAL A 707 4.84 27.67 23.56
N LEU A 708 5.74 27.04 22.81
CA LEU A 708 5.38 26.12 21.72
C LEU A 708 4.59 24.88 22.19
N TRP A 709 4.89 24.38 23.40
CA TRP A 709 4.21 23.24 24.01
C TRP A 709 3.24 23.62 25.14
N ARG A 710 2.94 24.92 25.31
CA ARG A 710 1.96 25.45 26.27
C ARG A 710 0.67 25.86 25.58
N PHE A 711 -0.47 25.46 26.16
CA PHE A 711 -1.81 25.62 25.59
C PHE A 711 -2.85 25.96 26.67
N ASN A 712 -3.94 26.61 26.27
CA ASN A 712 -5.07 27.06 27.10
C ASN A 712 -4.67 28.00 28.27
N GLY A 713 -3.57 28.74 28.13
CA GLY A 713 -2.99 29.56 29.21
C GLY A 713 -2.26 28.77 30.31
N SER A 714 -1.71 27.59 30.00
CA SER A 714 -0.91 26.81 30.96
C SER A 714 0.50 27.37 31.14
N GLU A 715 0.94 27.53 32.40
CA GLU A 715 2.32 27.91 32.73
C GLU A 715 3.35 26.79 32.52
N ILE A 716 2.89 25.55 32.37
CA ILE A 716 3.73 24.37 32.10
C ILE A 716 3.38 23.74 30.75
N ASN A 717 4.32 23.02 30.16
CA ASN A 717 4.06 22.26 28.93
C ASN A 717 2.94 21.25 29.14
N ASN A 718 1.91 21.35 28.31
CA ASN A 718 0.75 20.46 28.29
C ASN A 718 0.42 19.99 26.85
N PRO A 719 1.42 19.53 26.06
CA PRO A 719 1.24 19.23 24.63
C PRO A 719 0.27 18.07 24.36
N LEU A 720 0.18 17.13 25.31
CA LEU A 720 -0.74 16.00 25.26
C LEU A 720 -2.22 16.40 25.41
N THR A 721 -2.52 17.65 25.76
CA THR A 721 -3.89 18.21 25.70
C THR A 721 -4.37 18.47 24.27
N GLN A 722 -3.42 18.64 23.33
CA GLN A 722 -3.67 18.89 21.91
C GLN A 722 -3.30 17.70 21.02
N ALA A 723 -2.44 16.79 21.49
CA ALA A 723 -1.97 15.64 20.72
C ALA A 723 -3.14 14.73 20.27
N SER A 724 -3.25 14.49 18.97
CA SER A 724 -4.21 13.54 18.39
C SER A 724 -3.73 13.00 17.04
N ALA A 725 -4.50 12.08 16.44
CA ALA A 725 -4.25 11.58 15.08
C ALA A 725 -4.17 12.70 14.01
N TYR A 726 -4.83 13.82 14.27
CA TYR A 726 -4.99 14.98 13.38
C TYR A 726 -4.18 16.20 13.88
N SER A 727 -3.36 16.01 14.92
CA SER A 727 -2.61 17.05 15.61
C SER A 727 -1.46 16.46 16.44
N LYS A 728 -0.66 15.55 15.85
CA LYS A 728 0.63 15.07 16.41
C LYS A 728 1.61 16.22 16.65
N GLY A 729 1.41 17.30 15.92
CA GLY A 729 2.14 18.56 15.98
C GLY A 729 1.38 19.65 15.23
N TYR A 730 2.07 20.74 14.90
CA TYR A 730 1.55 21.76 14.00
C TYR A 730 2.62 22.29 13.03
N TYR A 731 2.20 22.71 11.85
CA TYR A 731 3.09 23.25 10.81
C TYR A 731 3.70 24.60 11.15
N LEU A 732 4.92 24.80 10.68
CA LEU A 732 5.61 26.09 10.57
C LEU A 732 5.74 26.46 9.08
N ARG A 733 5.80 27.75 8.76
CA ARG A 733 5.88 28.22 7.36
C ARG A 733 7.28 28.19 6.74
N THR A 734 8.27 27.59 7.41
CA THR A 734 9.65 27.50 6.93
C THR A 734 9.90 26.17 6.20
N PRO A 735 10.41 26.20 4.96
CA PRO A 735 10.76 25.00 4.18
C PRO A 735 12.04 24.33 4.70
N GLN A 736 12.08 23.01 4.56
CA GLN A 736 13.34 22.27 4.58
C GLN A 736 14.14 22.59 3.32
N ASP A 737 15.46 22.74 3.47
CA ASP A 737 16.39 22.87 2.34
C ASP A 737 16.84 21.49 1.85
N GLY A 738 16.77 21.25 0.53
CA GLY A 738 17.26 20.01 -0.11
C GLY A 738 18.76 20.01 -0.40
N GLY A 739 19.46 21.12 -0.15
CA GLY A 739 20.87 21.32 -0.44
C GLY A 739 21.14 21.94 -1.81
N LEU A 740 22.43 22.18 -2.07
CA LEU A 740 22.99 23.02 -3.15
C LEU A 740 22.56 22.72 -4.61
N ASN A 741 21.82 21.64 -4.86
CA ASN A 741 21.40 21.22 -6.21
C ASN A 741 19.88 21.04 -6.35
N ASP A 742 19.09 21.25 -5.29
CA ASP A 742 17.64 21.04 -5.35
C ASP A 742 16.89 22.27 -5.93
N PHE A 743 15.65 22.07 -6.33
CA PHE A 743 14.76 23.15 -6.72
C PHE A 743 14.37 23.98 -5.47
N PRO A 744 14.17 25.31 -5.56
CA PRO A 744 13.87 26.13 -4.38
C PRO A 744 12.55 25.79 -3.66
N TYR A 745 11.75 24.84 -4.18
CA TYR A 745 10.60 24.29 -3.45
C TYR A 745 10.62 22.76 -3.59
N GLY A 746 10.65 22.09 -2.44
CA GLY A 746 10.69 20.64 -2.31
C GLY A 746 9.51 20.11 -1.51
N ASP A 747 9.60 18.86 -1.04
CA ASP A 747 8.54 18.17 -0.31
C ASP A 747 8.69 18.22 1.22
N GLY A 748 9.78 18.77 1.76
CA GLY A 748 10.02 18.87 3.21
C GLY A 748 9.62 20.22 3.83
N ILE A 749 8.86 20.22 4.92
CA ILE A 749 8.38 21.40 5.66
C ILE A 749 8.56 21.20 7.17
N TYR A 750 8.90 22.25 7.93
CA TYR A 750 9.06 22.15 9.39
C TYR A 750 7.74 22.09 10.16
N VAL A 751 7.74 21.32 11.25
CA VAL A 751 6.66 21.18 12.23
C VAL A 751 7.20 21.26 13.66
N VAL A 752 6.38 21.76 14.58
CA VAL A 752 6.55 21.51 16.03
C VAL A 752 5.83 20.20 16.34
N SER A 753 6.58 19.15 16.70
CA SER A 753 6.01 17.88 17.16
C SER A 753 5.66 17.95 18.65
N LEU A 754 4.38 17.70 18.95
CA LEU A 754 3.86 17.59 20.31
C LEU A 754 4.07 16.19 20.89
N VAL A 755 4.18 15.17 20.02
CA VAL A 755 4.45 13.78 20.39
C VAL A 755 5.95 13.52 20.59
N ASP A 756 6.80 14.01 19.68
CA ASP A 756 8.26 13.83 19.78
C ASP A 756 8.95 14.88 20.68
N GLY A 757 8.26 15.95 21.06
CA GLY A 757 8.82 17.02 21.88
C GLY A 757 10.00 17.74 21.21
N ASN A 758 9.89 18.04 19.91
CA ASN A 758 10.93 18.71 19.14
C ASN A 758 10.37 19.49 17.94
N ILE A 759 11.23 20.26 17.30
CA ILE A 759 11.03 20.82 15.96
C ILE A 759 11.82 19.98 14.94
N GLN A 760 11.15 19.51 13.88
CA GLN A 760 11.69 18.63 12.85
C GLN A 760 10.99 18.84 11.50
N PRO A 761 11.56 18.43 10.35
CA PRO A 761 10.86 18.43 9.08
C PRO A 761 9.98 17.18 8.89
N VAL A 762 8.92 17.32 8.09
CA VAL A 762 8.04 16.24 7.61
C VAL A 762 7.69 16.48 6.14
N SER A 763 7.09 15.48 5.47
CA SER A 763 6.58 15.68 4.11
C SER A 763 5.38 16.64 4.10
N VAL A 764 5.27 17.48 3.07
CA VAL A 764 4.12 18.38 2.83
C VAL A 764 2.80 17.64 2.63
N ASN A 765 2.87 16.36 2.21
CA ASN A 765 1.73 15.45 2.04
C ASN A 765 1.34 14.73 3.34
N GLU A 766 2.06 14.96 4.45
CA GLU A 766 1.63 14.50 5.77
C GLU A 766 0.31 15.18 6.15
N THR A 767 -0.54 14.50 6.91
CA THR A 767 -1.89 14.96 7.26
C THR A 767 -2.24 14.75 8.73
N SER A 768 -1.30 14.26 9.54
CA SER A 768 -1.47 14.07 10.99
C SER A 768 -0.95 15.24 11.84
N PHE A 769 -0.52 16.33 11.20
CA PHE A 769 -0.13 17.58 11.84
C PHE A 769 -1.21 18.64 11.58
N GLY A 770 -1.48 19.48 12.58
CA GLY A 770 -2.48 20.54 12.52
C GLY A 770 -1.90 21.92 12.22
N ILE A 771 -2.69 22.95 12.52
CA ILE A 771 -2.35 24.36 12.34
C ILE A 771 -2.40 25.03 13.72
N ARG A 772 -1.37 25.80 14.09
CA ARG A 772 -1.42 26.73 15.24
C ARG A 772 -1.27 28.15 14.71
N PRO A 773 -2.38 28.85 14.38
CA PRO A 773 -2.28 30.18 13.80
C PRO A 773 -1.84 31.22 14.84
N ALA A 774 -1.35 32.34 14.36
CA ALA A 774 -1.03 33.57 15.07
C ALA A 774 -1.55 34.78 14.27
N MET A 775 -1.65 35.93 14.94
CA MET A 775 -1.96 37.23 14.35
C MET A 775 -1.24 38.33 15.13
N ALA A 776 -0.88 39.44 14.48
CA ALA A 776 -0.39 40.63 15.16
C ALA A 776 -1.49 41.70 15.24
N ILE A 777 -1.60 42.39 16.37
CA ILE A 777 -2.59 43.45 16.59
C ILE A 777 -1.85 44.73 17.02
N PRO A 778 -2.05 45.87 16.33
CA PRO A 778 -1.48 47.16 16.74
C PRO A 778 -1.90 47.59 18.16
N GLN A 779 -0.96 48.17 18.89
CA GLN A 779 -1.19 48.83 20.19
C GLN A 779 -0.61 50.25 20.23
N GLY A 780 -1.16 51.09 21.12
CA GLY A 780 -0.94 52.56 21.11
C GLY A 780 -0.29 53.12 22.37
#